data_AF-A0A8T1TAH3-F1
#
_entry.id   AF-A0A8T1TAH3-F1
#
_cell.length_a   1.000
_cell.length_b   1.000
_cell.length_c   1.000
_cell.angle_alpha   90.00
_cell.angle_beta   90.00
_cell.angle_gamma   90.00
#
_symmetry.space_group_name_H-M   'P 1'
#
loop_
_entity.id
_entity.type
_entity.pdbx_description
1 polymer ?
#
loop_
_entity_poly.entity_id
_entity_poly.type
_entity_poly.pdbx_seq_one_letter_code
_entity_poly.pdbx_strand_id
1 'polypeptide(L)'
;MAEAKPYIVLKVVYKSKGKDSLTLGWQMVDVFQQETTNIRAIWTPKAFSTLVPLHPGKLPYNIMDYTLKHVSKDLAQGHSNIQLTVYDTSKERRRQRNSQMRRKRLQESDFLYVPWIPYNSSTILPSPTSLNCPFDLYIDALHYIPDNATITKVTGQIKNSGLNSLSDIMAFPLPNSSSRNPEFQYRMVLNGDDPKVMDINTCVLLQVYTVDVDSGDLVIIGNSVIRVFNDDGKLNVGGFQLRLRGGMPTKEPAALTPSAFNQYPVIPCCTILLRLLPHTQFSVPAPSYLMGYYFSNDAKPNNSELEVISSFQKDNSFPKLVQDMAIHVIDKEQSKVTLDHLETWYVERLDEKRHSPPEHVPKYINIHHAVRYRQEAGICVKVKQAFGLKADGYYVNVLARVLKGAASMHLPELPQQWAEEKFLTSQLDFTSLQRSPRWTDPSVVLHPYLDDHSVLLIQIFGLNAIYVPDPSGQRPGKVVSHPGQILELNTQSQLGWTAVPLFDSDYVRSGVHSAPLFQGSPSGEFLQSVISQPVKDVMAEGIKKKTLKLLPTFGSVTLEFWDGHYFEEEHYELPVLNNLLTVANTKKFVDTQANKRGQELSQLVLHSMDKKIRKLGRHSPEYYQQEYFYKEAMGNTFYSLVETVLLNARYGHL
;
A
#
# COMPACT_ATOMS: atom_id res chain seq x y z
N MET A 1 -33.73 7.28 -45.18
CA MET A 1 -33.33 8.58 -44.60
C MET A 1 -32.07 8.33 -43.78
N ALA A 2 -30.95 8.98 -44.11
CA ALA A 2 -29.75 8.88 -43.28
C ALA A 2 -30.06 9.53 -41.92
N GLU A 3 -29.81 8.84 -40.81
CA GLU A 3 -29.96 9.41 -39.46
C GLU A 3 -29.00 10.61 -39.32
N ALA A 4 -29.55 11.78 -39.01
CA ALA A 4 -28.76 13.01 -38.89
C ALA A 4 -27.78 12.89 -37.71
N LYS A 5 -26.54 13.33 -37.92
CA LYS A 5 -25.50 13.33 -36.89
C LYS A 5 -25.90 14.29 -35.75
N PRO A 6 -25.97 13.83 -34.48
CA PRO A 6 -26.22 14.71 -33.36
C PRO A 6 -25.00 15.63 -33.14
N TYR A 7 -25.28 16.85 -32.70
CA TYR A 7 -24.29 17.87 -32.38
C TYR A 7 -24.72 18.62 -31.12
N ILE A 8 -23.78 19.32 -30.49
CA ILE A 8 -24.06 20.19 -29.34
C ILE A 8 -23.94 21.64 -29.79
N VAL A 9 -24.86 22.49 -29.34
CA VAL A 9 -24.75 23.95 -29.51
C VAL A 9 -24.45 24.56 -28.16
N LEU A 10 -23.28 25.16 -28.03
CA LEU A 10 -22.88 25.91 -26.86
C LEU A 10 -23.23 27.38 -27.07
N LYS A 11 -23.98 27.96 -26.14
CA LYS A 11 -24.25 29.40 -26.09
C LYS A 11 -23.73 29.93 -24.77
N VAL A 12 -22.82 30.90 -24.83
CA VAL A 12 -22.23 31.51 -23.63
C VAL A 12 -22.94 32.82 -23.35
N VAL A 13 -23.48 32.94 -22.14
CA VAL A 13 -24.21 34.13 -21.69
C VAL A 13 -23.62 34.61 -20.38
N TYR A 14 -23.13 35.84 -20.37
CA TYR A 14 -22.72 36.54 -19.16
C TYR A 14 -23.94 37.26 -18.57
N LYS A 15 -24.20 37.04 -17.28
CA LYS A 15 -25.23 37.76 -16.52
C LYS A 15 -24.54 38.48 -15.36
N SER A 16 -24.63 39.81 -15.32
CA SER A 16 -24.23 40.55 -14.13
C SER A 16 -25.33 40.41 -13.06
N LYS A 17 -25.09 40.88 -11.83
CA LYS A 17 -26.08 40.84 -10.72
C LYS A 17 -27.39 41.63 -11.00
N GLY A 18 -27.54 42.28 -12.16
CA GLY A 18 -28.77 42.93 -12.65
C GLY A 18 -29.59 42.07 -13.63
N LYS A 19 -30.67 42.62 -14.19
CA LYS A 19 -31.56 41.92 -15.14
C LYS A 19 -30.98 41.77 -16.57
N ASP A 20 -29.81 42.35 -16.85
CA ASP A 20 -29.23 42.35 -18.19
C ASP A 20 -28.33 41.13 -18.42
N SER A 21 -28.63 40.38 -19.49
CA SER A 21 -27.84 39.25 -19.95
C SER A 21 -27.16 39.56 -21.28
N LEU A 22 -25.84 39.43 -21.34
CA LEU A 22 -25.04 39.59 -22.56
C LEU A 22 -24.69 38.21 -23.13
N THR A 23 -25.10 37.94 -24.37
CA THR A 23 -24.62 36.73 -25.07
C THR A 23 -23.21 37.00 -25.59
N LEU A 24 -22.23 36.26 -25.09
CA LEU A 24 -20.82 36.38 -25.51
C LEU A 24 -20.55 35.69 -26.86
N GLY A 25 -21.39 34.71 -27.22
CA GLY A 25 -21.38 34.07 -28.53
C GLY A 25 -21.88 32.63 -28.47
N TRP A 26 -21.82 31.93 -29.59
CA TRP A 26 -22.26 30.54 -29.71
C TRP A 26 -21.33 29.72 -30.61
N GLN A 27 -21.33 28.41 -30.43
CA GLN A 27 -20.64 27.48 -31.32
C GLN A 27 -21.41 26.17 -31.43
N MET A 28 -21.49 25.63 -32.65
CA MET A 28 -21.85 24.24 -32.88
C MET A 28 -20.60 23.36 -32.75
N VAL A 29 -20.64 22.38 -31.86
CA VAL A 29 -19.56 21.46 -31.56
C VAL A 29 -19.96 20.05 -31.95
N ASP A 30 -19.07 19.43 -32.72
CA ASP A 30 -19.16 18.04 -33.08
C ASP A 30 -18.58 17.18 -31.93
N VAL A 31 -19.48 16.65 -31.10
CA VAL A 31 -19.13 15.87 -29.91
C VAL A 31 -19.34 14.37 -30.10
N PHE A 32 -20.01 13.96 -31.17
CA PHE A 32 -20.43 12.58 -31.35
C PHE A 32 -19.66 11.89 -32.47
N GLN A 33 -19.27 10.65 -32.24
CA GLN A 33 -18.72 9.77 -33.25
C GLN A 33 -19.69 8.62 -33.54
N GLN A 34 -19.74 8.17 -34.79
CA GLN A 34 -20.59 7.06 -35.18
C GLN A 34 -19.90 5.74 -34.78
N GLU A 35 -20.62 4.92 -34.04
CA GLU A 35 -20.22 3.55 -33.73
C GLU A 35 -20.72 2.64 -34.87
N THR A 36 -19.81 1.96 -35.55
CA THR A 36 -20.13 1.11 -36.69
C THR A 36 -20.96 -0.10 -36.26
N THR A 37 -22.24 -0.12 -36.62
CA THR A 37 -23.02 -1.35 -36.77
C THR A 37 -23.77 -1.32 -38.10
N ASN A 38 -23.86 -2.46 -38.79
CA ASN A 38 -24.41 -2.56 -40.15
C ASN A 38 -25.94 -2.33 -40.24
N ILE A 39 -26.60 -1.95 -39.14
CA ILE A 39 -28.06 -2.00 -39.04
C ILE A 39 -28.68 -0.68 -38.52
N ARG A 40 -27.97 0.16 -37.73
CA ARG A 40 -28.40 1.52 -37.29
C ARG A 40 -27.20 2.43 -36.94
N ALA A 41 -27.34 3.76 -37.07
CA ALA A 41 -26.28 4.69 -36.66
C ALA A 41 -26.40 5.00 -35.15
N ILE A 42 -25.57 4.34 -34.34
CA ILE A 42 -25.43 4.66 -32.92
C ILE A 42 -24.36 5.76 -32.78
N TRP A 43 -24.68 6.83 -32.07
CA TRP A 43 -23.79 7.98 -31.86
C TRP A 43 -23.31 8.02 -30.41
N THR A 44 -22.00 7.97 -30.20
CA THR A 44 -21.40 8.02 -28.86
C THR A 44 -20.61 9.31 -28.64
N PRO A 45 -20.66 9.92 -27.44
CA PRO A 45 -19.83 11.08 -27.13
C PRO A 45 -18.33 10.73 -27.23
N LYS A 46 -17.56 11.60 -27.85
CA LYS A 46 -16.10 11.50 -27.96
C LYS A 46 -15.45 12.37 -26.88
N ALA A 47 -14.53 11.80 -26.12
CA ALA A 47 -13.73 12.57 -25.16
C ALA A 47 -12.66 13.41 -25.88
N PHE A 48 -12.55 14.69 -25.54
CA PHE A 48 -11.50 15.60 -26.02
C PHE A 48 -11.46 16.87 -25.16
N SER A 49 -10.34 17.60 -25.19
CA SER A 49 -10.26 18.98 -24.71
C SER A 49 -9.74 19.85 -25.85
N THR A 50 -10.44 20.93 -26.18
CA THR A 50 -10.04 21.85 -27.24
C THR A 50 -10.48 23.28 -26.93
N LEU A 51 -9.72 24.24 -27.44
CA LEU A 51 -10.18 25.64 -27.51
C LEU A 51 -11.14 25.77 -28.69
N VAL A 52 -12.27 26.42 -28.42
CA VAL A 52 -13.36 26.59 -29.38
C VAL A 52 -13.67 28.08 -29.50
N PRO A 53 -13.60 28.68 -30.70
CA PRO A 53 -13.96 30.08 -30.90
C PRO A 53 -15.48 30.25 -30.75
N LEU A 54 -15.91 31.40 -30.23
CA LEU A 54 -17.32 31.77 -30.18
C LEU A 54 -17.68 32.65 -31.38
N HIS A 55 -18.75 32.30 -32.09
CA HIS A 55 -19.33 33.18 -33.09
C HIS A 55 -20.16 34.28 -32.42
N PRO A 56 -19.91 35.56 -32.75
CA PRO A 56 -20.72 36.67 -32.23
C PRO A 56 -22.12 36.66 -32.86
N GLY A 57 -23.12 37.14 -32.12
CA GLY A 57 -24.50 37.29 -32.62
C GLY A 57 -25.52 36.29 -32.05
N LYS A 58 -26.76 36.35 -32.55
CA LYS A 58 -27.86 35.48 -32.12
C LYS A 58 -27.76 34.11 -32.80
N LEU A 59 -28.17 33.07 -32.07
CA LEU A 59 -28.22 31.70 -32.60
C LEU A 59 -29.21 31.64 -33.78
N PRO A 60 -28.85 31.07 -34.95
CA PRO A 60 -29.75 30.93 -36.08
C PRO A 60 -30.98 30.09 -35.73
N TYR A 61 -32.16 30.48 -36.24
CA TYR A 61 -33.41 29.75 -36.00
C TYR A 61 -33.47 28.37 -36.66
N ASN A 62 -32.63 28.10 -37.68
CA ASN A 62 -32.57 26.82 -38.37
C ASN A 62 -31.10 26.40 -38.57
N ILE A 63 -30.57 25.59 -37.65
CA ILE A 63 -29.14 25.21 -37.63
C ILE A 63 -28.82 24.13 -38.69
N MET A 64 -29.82 23.40 -39.17
CA MET A 64 -29.66 22.30 -40.13
C MET A 64 -29.20 22.75 -41.52
N ASP A 65 -29.44 24.00 -41.92
CA ASP A 65 -28.99 24.56 -43.21
C ASP A 65 -27.57 25.17 -43.15
N TYR A 66 -26.92 25.16 -41.98
CA TYR A 66 -25.57 25.69 -41.83
C TYR A 66 -24.53 24.65 -42.28
N THR A 67 -24.37 24.48 -43.59
CA THR A 67 -23.16 23.86 -44.13
C THR A 67 -21.95 24.61 -43.59
N LEU A 68 -21.03 23.89 -42.94
CA LEU A 68 -19.69 24.33 -42.51
C LEU A 68 -18.88 24.74 -43.76
N LYS A 69 -19.23 25.85 -44.40
CA LYS A 69 -18.34 26.52 -45.34
C LYS A 69 -17.20 27.05 -44.50
N HIS A 70 -15.99 26.58 -44.78
CA HIS A 70 -14.77 27.25 -44.36
C HIS A 70 -14.86 28.73 -44.78
N VAL A 71 -15.26 29.60 -43.86
CA VAL A 71 -15.16 31.04 -44.07
C VAL A 71 -13.73 31.44 -43.69
N SER A 72 -12.87 31.35 -44.69
CA SER A 72 -11.60 32.06 -44.73
C SER A 72 -11.88 33.55 -44.93
N LYS A 73 -11.24 34.39 -44.10
CA LYS A 73 -11.05 35.84 -44.25
C LYS A 73 -12.31 36.70 -44.15
N ASP A 74 -12.68 37.01 -42.90
CA ASP A 74 -12.93 38.38 -42.42
C ASP A 74 -13.28 38.31 -40.93
N LEU A 75 -12.24 38.12 -40.11
CA LEU A 75 -12.32 38.16 -38.65
C LEU A 75 -12.09 39.61 -38.21
N ALA A 76 -13.17 40.36 -37.98
CA ALA A 76 -13.10 41.67 -37.34
C ALA A 76 -13.47 41.57 -35.84
N GLN A 77 -12.44 41.73 -35.01
CA GLN A 77 -12.42 42.26 -33.63
C GLN A 77 -13.32 41.62 -32.56
N GLY A 78 -12.79 40.57 -31.90
CA GLY A 78 -13.27 40.12 -30.58
C GLY A 78 -13.13 38.60 -30.36
N HIS A 79 -11.91 38.08 -30.24
CA HIS A 79 -11.67 36.64 -30.04
C HIS A 79 -12.02 36.19 -28.60
N SER A 80 -13.25 35.75 -28.37
CA SER A 80 -13.58 34.98 -27.17
C SER A 80 -13.52 33.49 -27.50
N ASN A 81 -12.56 32.78 -26.90
CA ASN A 81 -12.47 31.32 -26.98
C ASN A 81 -12.95 30.71 -25.67
N ILE A 82 -13.59 29.54 -25.74
CA ILE A 82 -13.85 28.71 -24.55
C ILE A 82 -13.02 27.43 -24.63
N GLN A 83 -12.49 27.00 -23.50
CA GLN A 83 -11.94 25.66 -23.39
C GLN A 83 -13.10 24.70 -23.15
N LEU A 84 -13.36 23.83 -24.11
CA LEU A 84 -14.34 22.76 -23.98
C LEU A 84 -13.63 21.46 -23.70
N THR A 85 -14.00 20.83 -22.58
CA THR A 85 -13.57 19.47 -22.24
C THR A 85 -14.81 18.58 -22.20
N VAL A 86 -14.85 17.59 -23.08
CA VAL A 86 -15.80 16.48 -23.04
C VAL A 86 -15.04 15.29 -22.46
N TYR A 87 -15.54 14.72 -21.38
CA TYR A 87 -14.90 13.62 -20.67
C TYR A 87 -15.92 12.56 -20.29
N ASP A 88 -15.43 11.34 -20.10
CA ASP A 88 -16.23 10.24 -19.58
C ASP A 88 -16.35 10.36 -18.07
N THR A 89 -17.58 10.53 -17.58
CA THR A 89 -17.86 10.68 -16.14
C THR A 89 -17.43 9.47 -15.32
N SER A 90 -17.36 8.26 -15.88
CA SER A 90 -16.89 7.06 -15.18
C SER A 90 -15.38 7.11 -14.90
N LYS A 91 -14.59 7.48 -15.91
CA LYS A 91 -13.13 7.64 -15.81
C LYS A 91 -12.73 8.82 -14.92
N GLU A 92 -13.47 9.92 -15.03
CA GLU A 92 -13.25 11.08 -14.19
C GLU A 92 -13.67 10.83 -12.74
N ARG A 93 -14.77 10.09 -12.48
CA ARG A 93 -15.12 9.62 -11.12
C ARG A 93 -14.01 8.79 -10.50
N ARG A 94 -13.31 7.94 -11.27
CA ARG A 94 -12.19 7.13 -10.78
C ARG A 94 -10.96 7.98 -10.43
N ARG A 95 -10.59 8.95 -11.28
CA ARG A 95 -9.52 9.93 -11.00
C ARG A 95 -9.86 10.85 -9.82
N GLN A 96 -11.09 11.35 -9.77
CA GLN A 96 -11.59 12.20 -8.70
C GLN A 96 -11.75 11.44 -7.40
N ARG A 97 -12.14 10.16 -7.41
CA ARG A 97 -12.17 9.31 -6.20
C ARG A 97 -10.78 8.97 -5.71
N ASN A 98 -9.82 8.61 -6.57
CA ASN A 98 -8.45 8.35 -6.12
C ASN A 98 -7.82 9.62 -5.52
N SER A 99 -8.07 10.79 -6.10
CA SER A 99 -7.63 12.07 -5.54
C SER A 99 -8.46 12.54 -4.33
N GLN A 100 -9.76 12.23 -4.25
CA GLN A 100 -10.61 12.51 -3.08
C GLN A 100 -10.35 11.56 -1.93
N MET A 101 -10.09 10.27 -2.14
CA MET A 101 -9.64 9.34 -1.10
C MET A 101 -8.28 9.77 -0.59
N ARG A 102 -7.34 10.13 -1.49
CA ARG A 102 -6.04 10.69 -1.08
C ARG A 102 -6.21 11.99 -0.29
N ARG A 103 -7.18 12.85 -0.64
CA ARG A 103 -7.52 14.08 0.10
C ARG A 103 -8.30 13.84 1.40
N LYS A 104 -9.20 12.84 1.47
CA LYS A 104 -9.95 12.46 2.68
C LYS A 104 -9.06 11.74 3.69
N ARG A 105 -8.12 10.92 3.24
CA ARG A 105 -7.04 10.36 4.08
C ARG A 105 -6.06 11.42 4.61
N LEU A 106 -6.00 12.58 3.95
CA LEU A 106 -5.23 13.75 4.42
C LEU A 106 -6.08 14.70 5.29
N GLN A 107 -7.38 14.41 5.48
CA GLN A 107 -8.22 15.10 6.45
C GLN A 107 -7.86 14.52 7.83
N GLU A 108 -7.56 15.37 8.82
CA GLU A 108 -7.04 14.96 10.12
C GLU A 108 -7.77 13.74 10.68
N SER A 109 -7.04 12.65 10.93
CA SER A 109 -7.61 11.43 11.51
C SER A 109 -8.29 11.80 12.84
N ASP A 110 -9.56 11.41 13.02
CA ASP A 110 -10.27 11.69 14.28
C ASP A 110 -9.64 10.88 15.42
N PHE A 111 -8.78 11.52 16.22
CA PHE A 111 -8.13 10.90 17.39
C PHE A 111 -9.00 11.04 18.64
N LEU A 112 -9.10 9.98 19.44
CA LEU A 112 -9.73 10.03 20.77
C LEU A 112 -8.82 10.72 21.79
N TYR A 113 -7.50 10.61 21.61
CA TYR A 113 -6.49 11.27 22.44
C TYR A 113 -5.27 11.65 21.59
N VAL A 114 -4.50 12.63 22.06
CA VAL A 114 -3.39 13.19 21.27
C VAL A 114 -2.37 12.09 20.95
N PRO A 115 -2.06 11.82 19.66
CA PRO A 115 -1.25 10.69 19.26
C PRO A 115 0.24 10.85 19.62
N TRP A 116 0.74 12.09 19.60
CA TRP A 116 2.13 12.43 19.87
C TRP A 116 2.26 13.86 20.43
N ILE A 117 3.15 14.05 21.39
CA ILE A 117 3.39 15.35 22.03
C ILE A 117 4.80 15.83 21.68
N PRO A 118 4.96 17.02 21.07
CA PRO A 118 6.27 17.59 20.82
C PRO A 118 6.97 17.96 22.13
N TYR A 119 8.30 17.85 22.15
CA TYR A 119 9.11 18.34 23.26
C TYR A 119 8.86 19.83 23.50
N ASN A 120 8.57 20.19 24.75
CA ASN A 120 8.43 21.57 25.17
C ASN A 120 9.80 22.15 25.51
N SER A 121 10.30 23.07 24.66
CA SER A 121 11.58 23.74 24.86
C SER A 121 11.67 24.58 26.14
N SER A 122 10.53 24.89 26.77
CA SER A 122 10.47 25.60 28.07
C SER A 122 10.59 24.66 29.28
N THR A 123 10.67 23.35 29.07
CA THR A 123 10.88 22.37 30.14
C THR A 123 12.22 22.63 30.84
N ILE A 124 12.17 22.82 32.16
CA ILE A 124 13.38 22.99 32.98
C ILE A 124 13.94 21.61 33.32
N LEU A 125 15.18 21.36 32.90
CA LEU A 125 15.91 20.13 33.17
C LEU A 125 16.86 20.30 34.35
N PRO A 126 17.10 19.24 35.16
CA PRO A 126 18.16 19.26 36.17
C PRO A 126 19.53 19.55 35.56
N SER A 127 20.43 20.12 36.35
CA SER A 127 21.81 20.36 35.92
C SER A 127 22.53 19.04 35.64
N PRO A 128 23.20 18.89 34.48
CA PRO A 128 23.87 17.64 34.13
C PRO A 128 25.12 17.41 34.97
N THR A 129 25.33 16.16 35.35
CA THR A 129 26.47 15.71 36.14
C THR A 129 27.61 15.22 35.26
N SER A 130 28.81 15.07 35.84
CA SER A 130 30.01 14.59 35.13
C SER A 130 30.10 13.05 35.13
N LEU A 131 31.02 12.49 34.32
CA LEU A 131 31.27 11.04 34.15
C LEU A 131 31.50 10.22 35.42
N ASN A 132 31.86 10.87 36.54
CA ASN A 132 32.17 10.24 37.81
C ASN A 132 31.05 10.40 38.86
N CYS A 133 29.91 10.98 38.49
CA CYS A 133 28.79 11.18 39.39
C CYS A 133 27.75 10.05 39.26
N PRO A 134 27.04 9.72 40.35
CA PRO A 134 25.90 8.82 40.28
C PRO A 134 24.74 9.46 39.51
N PHE A 135 23.96 8.62 38.83
CA PHE A 135 22.75 9.02 38.13
C PHE A 135 21.71 7.90 38.15
N ASP A 136 20.47 8.27 37.82
CA ASP A 136 19.34 7.36 37.79
C ASP A 136 18.85 7.17 36.35
N LEU A 137 18.62 5.91 35.98
CA LEU A 137 17.88 5.51 34.80
C LEU A 137 16.47 5.10 35.20
N TYR A 138 15.47 5.67 34.53
CA TYR A 138 14.06 5.29 34.68
C TYR A 138 13.52 4.72 33.38
N ILE A 139 12.67 3.71 33.47
CA ILE A 139 11.80 3.27 32.37
C ILE A 139 10.37 3.66 32.78
N ASP A 140 9.72 4.50 31.96
CA ASP A 140 8.45 5.12 32.32
C ASP A 140 7.26 4.50 31.57
N ALA A 141 7.39 4.24 30.26
CA ALA A 141 6.29 3.70 29.45
C ALA A 141 6.76 3.07 28.14
N LEU A 142 5.91 2.23 27.55
CA LEU A 142 5.89 1.97 26.10
C LEU A 142 4.64 2.63 25.53
N HIS A 143 4.71 3.11 24.29
CA HIS A 143 3.54 3.61 23.56
C HIS A 143 3.26 2.74 22.33
N TYR A 144 1.97 2.54 22.04
CA TYR A 144 1.42 1.86 20.87
C TYR A 144 2.12 0.54 20.50
N ILE A 145 2.08 -0.44 21.41
CA ILE A 145 2.57 -1.79 21.08
C ILE A 145 1.76 -2.41 19.92
N PRO A 146 2.38 -3.24 19.05
CA PRO A 146 1.71 -3.85 17.90
C PRO A 146 0.52 -4.77 18.24
N ASP A 147 -0.39 -5.02 17.29
CA ASP A 147 -1.55 -5.91 17.49
C ASP A 147 -1.21 -7.40 17.70
N ASN A 148 -0.03 -7.82 17.25
CA ASN A 148 0.50 -9.16 17.52
C ASN A 148 1.35 -9.23 18.80
N ALA A 149 1.48 -8.14 19.57
CA ALA A 149 2.09 -8.14 20.89
C ALA A 149 1.02 -8.30 22.00
N THR A 150 1.40 -8.94 23.10
CA THR A 150 0.53 -9.15 24.27
C THR A 150 1.12 -8.52 25.55
N ILE A 151 1.51 -9.35 26.52
CA ILE A 151 2.26 -8.95 27.71
C ILE A 151 3.67 -8.52 27.31
N THR A 152 4.29 -7.60 28.07
CA THR A 152 5.58 -7.02 27.72
C THR A 152 6.52 -6.94 28.91
N LYS A 153 7.83 -7.00 28.65
CA LYS A 153 8.87 -6.57 29.59
C LYS A 153 9.93 -5.79 28.86
N VAL A 154 10.61 -4.89 29.57
CA VAL A 154 11.80 -4.20 29.06
C VAL A 154 13.02 -4.78 29.75
N THR A 155 13.96 -5.28 28.97
CA THR A 155 15.28 -5.68 29.45
C THR A 155 16.35 -4.78 28.85
N GLY A 156 17.55 -4.80 29.39
CA GLY A 156 18.61 -3.98 28.83
C GLY A 156 19.95 -4.11 29.53
N GLN A 157 20.96 -3.50 28.91
CA GLN A 157 22.34 -3.55 29.38
C GLN A 157 23.01 -2.19 29.22
N ILE A 158 23.88 -1.87 30.17
CA ILE A 158 24.80 -0.75 30.04
C ILE A 158 26.04 -1.25 29.31
N LYS A 159 26.30 -0.70 28.12
CA LYS A 159 27.43 -1.07 27.26
C LYS A 159 28.50 0.01 27.26
N ASN A 160 29.74 -0.43 27.01
CA ASN A 160 30.92 0.43 26.93
C ASN A 160 31.13 1.31 28.16
N SER A 161 30.70 0.90 29.36
CA SER A 161 30.77 1.76 30.55
C SER A 161 32.18 1.89 31.14
N GLY A 162 33.07 0.94 30.85
CA GLY A 162 34.32 0.75 31.59
C GLY A 162 34.12 0.17 33.00
N LEU A 163 32.87 -0.12 33.39
CA LEU A 163 32.53 -0.72 34.68
C LEU A 163 32.28 -2.22 34.51
N ASN A 164 32.79 -3.02 35.44
CA ASN A 164 32.55 -4.46 35.48
C ASN A 164 31.26 -4.76 36.25
N SER A 165 30.53 -5.80 35.83
CA SER A 165 29.42 -6.41 36.60
C SER A 165 28.25 -5.48 36.93
N LEU A 166 27.81 -4.66 35.98
CA LEU A 166 26.55 -3.92 36.11
C LEU A 166 25.36 -4.88 35.97
N SER A 167 24.36 -4.75 36.84
CA SER A 167 23.12 -5.52 36.75
C SER A 167 22.38 -5.23 35.44
N ASP A 168 21.75 -6.24 34.87
CA ASP A 168 20.86 -6.05 33.72
C ASP A 168 19.61 -5.26 34.14
N ILE A 169 19.10 -4.47 33.21
CA ILE A 169 17.81 -3.78 33.35
C ILE A 169 16.72 -4.83 33.19
N MET A 170 15.74 -4.83 34.09
CA MET A 170 14.57 -5.70 34.03
C MET A 170 13.35 -4.97 34.61
N ALA A 171 12.52 -4.44 33.72
CA ALA A 171 11.33 -3.67 34.08
C ALA A 171 10.07 -4.39 33.59
N PHE A 172 9.09 -4.49 34.49
CA PHE A 172 7.76 -5.02 34.22
C PHE A 172 6.72 -3.90 34.35
N PRO A 173 5.66 -3.91 33.52
CA PRO A 173 4.67 -2.85 33.53
C PRO A 173 3.68 -3.00 34.70
N LEU A 174 3.05 -1.89 35.05
CA LEU A 174 1.98 -1.84 36.05
C LEU A 174 0.74 -2.58 35.52
N PRO A 175 0.15 -3.53 36.28
CA PRO A 175 -0.99 -4.32 35.82
C PRO A 175 -2.24 -3.49 35.45
N ASN A 176 -2.43 -2.35 36.13
CA ASN A 176 -3.55 -1.45 35.93
C ASN A 176 -3.29 -0.34 34.89
N SER A 177 -2.14 -0.35 34.23
CA SER A 177 -1.84 0.58 33.12
C SER A 177 -2.45 0.07 31.80
N SER A 178 -2.48 0.94 30.79
CA SER A 178 -2.98 0.58 29.46
C SER A 178 -2.15 -0.56 28.86
N SER A 179 -2.79 -1.60 28.35
CA SER A 179 -2.09 -2.67 27.60
C SER A 179 -1.39 -2.15 26.34
N ARG A 180 -2.00 -1.17 25.66
CA ARG A 180 -1.49 -0.59 24.41
C ARG A 180 -0.33 0.38 24.68
N ASN A 181 -0.38 1.06 25.83
CA ASN A 181 0.61 2.02 26.28
C ASN A 181 1.03 1.69 27.74
N PRO A 182 1.72 0.57 27.97
CA PRO A 182 1.99 0.10 29.33
C PRO A 182 2.96 1.04 30.05
N GLU A 183 2.66 1.32 31.31
CA GLU A 183 3.44 2.21 32.18
C GLU A 183 4.31 1.38 33.14
N PHE A 184 5.46 1.91 33.50
CA PHE A 184 6.47 1.25 34.33
C PHE A 184 6.84 2.14 35.52
N GLN A 185 7.20 1.51 36.63
CA GLN A 185 7.77 2.19 37.81
C GLN A 185 9.16 1.62 38.11
N TYR A 186 10.06 1.71 37.12
CA TYR A 186 11.40 1.18 37.24
C TYR A 186 12.42 2.29 37.45
N ARG A 187 13.37 2.06 38.37
CA ARG A 187 14.52 2.92 38.64
C ARG A 187 15.75 2.06 38.84
N MET A 188 16.85 2.42 38.16
CA MET A 188 18.17 1.85 38.38
C MET A 188 19.15 2.97 38.73
N VAL A 189 19.78 2.85 39.90
CA VAL A 189 20.87 3.73 40.30
C VAL A 189 22.16 3.23 39.68
N LEU A 190 22.86 4.09 38.96
CA LEU A 190 24.12 3.79 38.31
C LEU A 190 25.24 4.59 38.98
N ASN A 191 26.39 3.94 39.18
CA ASN A 191 27.60 4.53 39.75
C ASN A 191 27.43 5.07 41.20
N GLY A 192 26.59 4.41 42.03
CA GLY A 192 26.18 4.87 43.36
C GLY A 192 27.16 4.60 44.51
N ASP A 193 27.57 3.34 44.73
CA ASP A 193 28.28 2.94 45.95
C ASP A 193 29.78 3.26 45.95
N ASP A 194 30.42 3.28 44.77
CA ASP A 194 31.83 3.63 44.54
C ASP A 194 31.98 4.35 43.18
N PRO A 195 31.79 5.69 43.14
CA PRO A 195 31.73 6.42 41.88
C PRO A 195 33.05 6.38 41.11
N LYS A 196 33.04 5.74 39.93
CA LYS A 196 34.16 5.64 39.01
C LYS A 196 33.92 6.50 37.79
N VAL A 197 35.00 6.91 37.12
CA VAL A 197 34.92 7.58 35.83
C VAL A 197 34.39 6.59 34.81
N MET A 198 33.17 6.82 34.31
CA MET A 198 32.60 6.04 33.21
C MET A 198 33.13 6.52 31.87
N ASP A 199 33.14 5.64 30.87
CA ASP A 199 33.50 6.00 29.50
C ASP A 199 32.44 6.96 28.91
N ILE A 200 32.88 7.99 28.18
CA ILE A 200 31.99 8.92 27.48
C ILE A 200 31.10 8.22 26.43
N ASN A 201 31.53 7.07 25.91
CA ASN A 201 30.80 6.25 24.94
C ASN A 201 29.79 5.29 25.59
N THR A 202 29.55 5.42 26.90
CA THR A 202 28.56 4.61 27.61
C THR A 202 27.20 4.75 26.93
N CYS A 203 26.58 3.61 26.62
CA CYS A 203 25.25 3.53 26.03
C CYS A 203 24.35 2.60 26.85
N VAL A 204 23.06 2.92 26.89
CA VAL A 204 22.01 2.02 27.36
C VAL A 204 21.42 1.32 26.14
N LEU A 205 21.48 0.00 26.11
CA LEU A 205 20.75 -0.84 25.16
C LEU A 205 19.50 -1.38 25.85
N LEU A 206 18.33 -1.13 25.26
CA LEU A 206 17.06 -1.66 25.73
C LEU A 206 16.47 -2.59 24.69
N GLN A 207 15.83 -3.65 25.16
CA GLN A 207 15.12 -4.65 24.37
C GLN A 207 13.72 -4.83 24.96
N VAL A 208 12.71 -4.85 24.10
CA VAL A 208 11.32 -5.04 24.52
C VAL A 208 10.87 -6.42 24.10
N TYR A 209 10.49 -7.24 25.07
CA TYR A 209 10.01 -8.60 24.85
C TYR A 209 8.49 -8.68 24.95
N THR A 210 7.91 -9.63 24.24
CA THR A 210 6.48 -9.96 24.32
C THR A 210 6.22 -11.44 24.00
N VAL A 211 5.02 -11.92 24.31
CA VAL A 211 4.51 -13.17 23.73
C VAL A 211 3.74 -12.82 22.47
N ASP A 212 4.16 -13.39 21.34
CA ASP A 212 3.51 -13.18 20.05
C ASP A 212 2.11 -13.81 20.05
N VAL A 213 1.10 -13.04 19.65
CA VAL A 213 -0.29 -13.54 19.58
C VAL A 213 -0.37 -14.74 18.64
N ASP A 214 0.36 -14.72 17.52
CA ASP A 214 0.18 -15.70 16.45
C ASP A 214 0.85 -17.04 16.78
N SER A 215 2.12 -16.99 17.17
CA SER A 215 2.91 -18.20 17.47
C SER A 215 2.81 -18.66 18.93
N GLY A 216 2.51 -17.76 19.86
CA GLY A 216 2.69 -18.01 21.29
C GLY A 216 4.15 -18.05 21.73
N ASP A 217 5.11 -17.76 20.85
CA ASP A 217 6.53 -17.74 21.21
C ASP A 217 6.89 -16.45 21.97
N LEU A 218 7.89 -16.54 22.85
CA LEU A 218 8.54 -15.35 23.42
C LEU A 218 9.43 -14.71 22.34
N VAL A 219 9.13 -13.46 21.98
CA VAL A 219 9.81 -12.73 20.90
C VAL A 219 10.22 -11.31 21.34
N ILE A 220 11.08 -10.67 20.56
CA ILE A 220 11.49 -9.28 20.73
C ILE A 220 10.62 -8.40 19.83
N ILE A 221 9.92 -7.41 20.42
CA ILE A 221 9.25 -6.35 19.66
C ILE A 221 10.30 -5.52 18.92
N GLY A 222 11.30 -5.02 19.65
CA GLY A 222 12.40 -4.26 19.08
C GLY A 222 13.38 -3.76 20.12
N ASN A 223 14.44 -3.11 19.62
CA ASN A 223 15.54 -2.58 20.42
C ASN A 223 15.63 -1.06 20.30
N SER A 224 16.17 -0.40 21.32
CA SER A 224 16.57 1.00 21.28
C SER A 224 17.90 1.21 21.99
N VAL A 225 18.63 2.24 21.56
CA VAL A 225 19.92 2.62 22.17
C VAL A 225 19.98 4.12 22.38
N ILE A 226 20.48 4.52 23.54
CA ILE A 226 20.75 5.92 23.87
C ILE A 226 22.12 6.08 24.52
N ARG A 227 22.80 7.19 24.20
CA ARG A 227 24.04 7.59 24.89
C ARG A 227 23.72 8.14 26.26
N VAL A 228 24.46 7.68 27.27
CA VAL A 228 24.33 8.20 28.64
C VAL A 228 24.91 9.61 28.73
N PHE A 229 26.03 9.87 28.05
CA PHE A 229 26.73 11.14 28.11
C PHE A 229 26.74 11.85 26.74
N ASN A 230 26.75 13.18 26.75
CA ASN A 230 27.01 13.99 25.57
C ASN A 230 28.52 14.03 25.25
N ASP A 231 28.88 14.70 24.15
CA ASP A 231 30.25 14.81 23.69
C ASP A 231 31.15 15.65 24.62
N ASP A 232 30.56 16.41 25.55
CA ASP A 232 31.27 17.17 26.60
C ASP A 232 31.51 16.33 27.88
N GLY A 233 31.13 15.05 27.89
CA GLY A 233 31.25 14.18 29.06
C GLY A 233 30.27 14.54 30.19
N LYS A 234 29.14 15.14 29.83
CA LYS A 234 28.05 15.47 30.75
C LYS A 234 26.87 14.53 30.53
N LEU A 235 26.16 14.20 31.61
CA LEU A 235 24.97 13.36 31.54
C LEU A 235 23.95 13.96 30.57
N ASN A 236 23.42 13.13 29.66
CA ASN A 236 22.30 13.48 28.79
C ASN A 236 21.02 13.53 29.62
N VAL A 237 20.83 14.62 30.37
CA VAL A 237 19.70 14.76 31.29
C VAL A 237 18.39 14.99 30.54
N GLY A 238 17.34 14.29 30.95
CA GLY A 238 15.97 14.53 30.53
C GLY A 238 15.19 13.24 30.28
N GLY A 239 13.99 13.42 29.72
CA GLY A 239 13.17 12.32 29.23
C GLY A 239 13.38 12.13 27.73
N PHE A 240 13.40 10.89 27.28
CA PHE A 240 13.61 10.52 25.88
C PHE A 240 12.49 9.61 25.40
N GLN A 241 11.92 9.92 24.24
CA GLN A 241 11.01 9.03 23.54
C GLN A 241 11.75 8.43 22.34
N LEU A 242 12.02 7.12 22.41
CA LEU A 242 12.84 6.43 21.43
C LEU A 242 12.01 5.43 20.64
N ARG A 243 12.17 5.40 19.31
CA ARG A 243 11.53 4.39 18.45
C ARG A 243 12.21 3.04 18.63
N LEU A 244 11.41 1.96 18.62
CA LEU A 244 11.93 0.60 18.64
C LEU A 244 12.30 0.13 17.23
N ARG A 245 13.34 -0.69 17.10
CA ARG A 245 13.81 -1.23 15.81
C ARG A 245 13.93 -2.75 15.80
N GLY A 246 13.47 -3.37 14.71
CA GLY A 246 13.37 -4.82 14.51
C GLY A 246 14.68 -5.47 14.04
N GLY A 247 15.75 -5.32 14.83
CA GLY A 247 17.03 -5.96 14.55
C GLY A 247 18.13 -5.57 15.53
N MET A 248 19.29 -6.23 15.40
CA MET A 248 20.47 -5.97 16.23
C MET A 248 21.74 -6.07 15.38
N PRO A 249 22.71 -5.14 15.54
CA PRO A 249 24.06 -5.26 14.99
C PRO A 249 24.67 -6.65 15.23
N THR A 250 24.96 -7.39 14.16
CA THR A 250 25.46 -8.78 14.20
C THR A 250 26.96 -8.89 14.40
N LYS A 251 27.71 -7.84 14.11
CA LYS A 251 29.13 -7.70 14.49
C LYS A 251 29.13 -6.74 15.66
N GLU A 252 29.59 -7.17 16.83
CA GLU A 252 29.89 -6.24 17.93
C GLU A 252 30.85 -5.18 17.36
N PRO A 253 30.38 -3.95 17.09
CA PRO A 253 31.32 -2.90 16.77
C PRO A 253 32.15 -2.67 18.02
N ALA A 254 33.41 -2.24 17.88
CA ALA A 254 34.24 -1.86 19.02
C ALA A 254 33.58 -0.81 19.94
N ALA A 255 32.56 -0.10 19.45
CA ALA A 255 31.61 0.68 20.26
C ALA A 255 30.18 0.60 19.67
N LEU A 256 29.22 0.08 20.45
CA LEU A 256 27.79 0.17 20.14
C LEU A 256 27.34 1.65 20.11
N THR A 257 26.82 2.13 18.98
CA THR A 257 26.29 3.51 18.85
C THR A 257 24.82 3.50 18.42
N PRO A 258 24.03 4.55 18.73
CA PRO A 258 22.64 4.64 18.27
C PRO A 258 22.49 4.55 16.75
N SER A 259 23.43 5.14 16.00
CA SER A 259 23.41 5.15 14.53
C SER A 259 23.57 3.76 13.92
N ALA A 260 24.18 2.80 14.63
CA ALA A 260 24.30 1.41 14.18
C ALA A 260 22.93 0.74 13.98
N PHE A 261 21.87 1.29 14.59
CA PHE A 261 20.53 0.75 14.47
C PHE A 261 19.75 1.33 13.28
N ASN A 262 20.22 2.41 12.67
CA ASN A 262 19.46 3.11 11.62
C ASN A 262 19.17 2.25 10.39
N GLN A 263 19.94 1.19 10.16
CA GLN A 263 19.73 0.23 9.07
C GLN A 263 18.56 -0.75 9.32
N TYR A 264 18.11 -0.89 10.57
CA TYR A 264 17.03 -1.81 10.93
C TYR A 264 15.67 -1.11 10.83
N PRO A 265 14.62 -1.85 10.41
CA PRO A 265 13.29 -1.31 10.27
C PRO A 265 12.76 -0.82 11.62
N VAL A 266 12.07 0.31 11.58
CA VAL A 266 11.40 0.87 12.76
C VAL A 266 10.08 0.14 12.99
N ILE A 267 9.79 -0.25 14.22
CA ILE A 267 8.48 -0.81 14.56
C ILE A 267 7.43 0.31 14.49
N PRO A 268 6.34 0.15 13.73
CA PRO A 268 5.32 1.18 13.56
C PRO A 268 4.78 1.67 14.89
N CYS A 269 4.71 2.99 15.07
CA CYS A 269 4.13 3.70 16.20
C CYS A 269 4.80 3.45 17.56
N CYS A 270 5.55 2.35 17.69
CA CYS A 270 5.98 1.81 18.96
C CYS A 270 7.24 2.51 19.48
N THR A 271 7.11 3.14 20.64
CA THR A 271 8.19 3.91 21.28
C THR A 271 8.33 3.54 22.74
N ILE A 272 9.53 3.75 23.29
CA ILE A 272 9.83 3.63 24.72
C ILE A 272 10.12 5.01 25.31
N LEU A 273 9.57 5.27 26.50
CA LEU A 273 9.85 6.43 27.31
C LEU A 273 10.82 6.06 28.44
N LEU A 274 11.93 6.79 28.52
CA LEU A 274 12.92 6.64 29.58
C LEU A 274 13.41 7.99 30.07
N ARG A 275 13.97 8.05 31.28
CA ARG A 275 14.65 9.25 31.79
C ARG A 275 16.05 8.94 32.28
N LEU A 276 16.96 9.87 32.02
CA LEU A 276 18.29 9.93 32.62
C LEU A 276 18.33 11.18 33.49
N LEU A 277 18.48 11.01 34.81
CA LEU A 277 18.47 12.12 35.76
C LEU A 277 19.66 12.03 36.70
N PRO A 278 20.20 13.15 37.20
CA PRO A 278 21.13 13.13 38.32
C PRO A 278 20.53 12.35 39.50
N HIS A 279 21.37 11.62 40.23
CA HIS A 279 20.90 10.77 41.31
C HIS A 279 20.24 11.59 42.44
N THR A 280 19.08 11.13 42.91
CA THR A 280 18.39 11.69 44.08
C THR A 280 18.14 10.61 45.14
N GLN A 281 18.00 10.98 46.41
CA GLN A 281 17.70 9.99 47.45
C GLN A 281 16.36 9.27 47.18
N PHE A 282 15.33 10.03 46.81
CA PHE A 282 14.00 9.52 46.53
C PHE A 282 13.77 9.36 45.03
N SER A 283 12.94 8.39 44.65
CA SER A 283 12.53 8.18 43.26
C SER A 283 11.76 9.39 42.74
N VAL A 284 12.07 9.81 41.51
CA VAL A 284 11.35 10.89 40.83
C VAL A 284 10.20 10.30 40.02
N PRO A 285 8.92 10.63 40.31
CA PRO A 285 7.78 10.10 39.56
C PRO A 285 7.85 10.51 38.09
N ALA A 286 7.29 9.67 37.20
CA ALA A 286 7.21 9.98 35.78
C ALA A 286 6.37 11.24 35.54
N PRO A 287 6.86 12.20 34.72
CA PRO A 287 6.05 13.36 34.35
C PRO A 287 4.92 12.94 33.41
N SER A 288 3.81 13.68 33.44
CA SER A 288 2.73 13.47 32.49
C SER A 288 3.23 13.66 31.06
N TYR A 289 2.88 12.74 30.16
CA TYR A 289 3.27 12.80 28.75
C TYR A 289 2.79 14.10 28.08
N LEU A 290 1.64 14.63 28.50
CA LEU A 290 1.06 15.87 27.98
C LEU A 290 1.90 17.12 28.30
N MET A 291 2.85 17.05 29.23
CA MET A 291 3.73 18.17 29.55
C MET A 291 4.80 18.42 28.49
N GLY A 292 4.99 17.49 27.54
CA GLY A 292 6.07 17.59 26.54
C GLY A 292 7.46 17.50 27.17
N TYR A 293 7.61 16.72 28.26
CA TYR A 293 8.88 16.55 28.97
C TYR A 293 9.90 15.74 28.15
N TYR A 294 9.43 14.80 27.34
CA TYR A 294 10.28 13.87 26.60
C TYR A 294 10.77 14.49 25.28
N PHE A 295 12.06 14.34 24.98
CA PHE A 295 12.63 14.63 23.66
C PHE A 295 12.04 13.65 22.64
N SER A 296 11.07 14.13 21.87
CA SER A 296 10.19 13.30 21.05
C SER A 296 10.26 13.55 19.54
N ASN A 297 11.09 14.50 19.10
CA ASN A 297 11.17 14.92 17.69
C ASN A 297 11.54 13.76 16.75
N ASP A 298 12.52 12.94 17.13
CA ASP A 298 12.95 11.78 16.33
C ASP A 298 11.92 10.64 16.34
N ALA A 299 10.95 10.70 17.27
CA ALA A 299 9.85 9.76 17.42
C ALA A 299 8.52 10.27 16.84
N LYS A 300 8.53 11.38 16.11
CA LYS A 300 7.33 11.92 15.47
C LYS A 300 6.74 10.88 14.48
N PRO A 301 5.44 10.54 14.59
CA PRO A 301 4.79 9.61 13.66
C PRO A 301 4.66 10.23 12.27
N ASN A 302 4.82 9.41 11.23
CA ASN A 302 4.46 9.76 9.85
C ASN A 302 2.94 9.61 9.61
N ASN A 303 2.47 9.87 8.39
CA ASN A 303 1.03 9.82 8.10
C ASN A 303 0.45 8.41 8.26
N SER A 304 1.17 7.37 7.82
CA SER A 304 0.77 5.98 7.99
C SER A 304 0.65 5.61 9.47
N GLU A 305 1.61 6.03 10.29
CA GLU A 305 1.60 5.78 11.73
C GLU A 305 0.46 6.53 12.43
N LEU A 306 0.07 7.71 11.94
CA LEU A 306 -1.10 8.43 12.42
C LEU A 306 -2.40 7.67 12.09
N GLU A 307 -2.52 7.09 10.89
CA GLU A 307 -3.66 6.23 10.52
C GLU A 307 -3.71 4.96 11.40
N VAL A 308 -2.56 4.32 11.63
CA VAL A 308 -2.46 3.17 12.54
C VAL A 308 -2.83 3.54 13.97
N ILE A 309 -2.32 4.66 14.49
CA ILE A 309 -2.66 5.13 15.85
C ILE A 309 -4.16 5.39 15.94
N SER A 310 -4.76 6.12 15.00
CA SER A 310 -6.20 6.37 14.94
C SER A 310 -7.01 5.07 15.00
N SER A 311 -6.56 4.05 14.26
CA SER A 311 -7.14 2.70 14.26
C SER A 311 -7.02 2.01 15.62
N PHE A 312 -5.83 2.02 16.23
CA PHE A 312 -5.61 1.46 17.58
C PHE A 312 -6.46 2.15 18.65
N GLN A 313 -6.66 3.46 18.57
CA GLN A 313 -7.47 4.20 19.52
C GLN A 313 -8.95 3.80 19.45
N LYS A 314 -9.44 3.46 18.26
CA LYS A 314 -10.84 3.08 18.00
C LYS A 314 -11.11 1.60 18.21
N ASP A 315 -10.07 0.78 18.32
CA ASP A 315 -10.21 -0.66 18.52
C ASP A 315 -10.63 -1.02 19.95
N ASN A 316 -11.91 -1.35 20.12
CA ASN A 316 -12.46 -1.81 21.38
C ASN A 316 -12.23 -3.31 21.65
N SER A 317 -11.69 -4.06 20.68
CA SER A 317 -11.45 -5.50 20.82
C SER A 317 -10.13 -5.84 21.52
N PHE A 318 -9.16 -4.91 21.51
CA PHE A 318 -7.91 -5.09 22.24
C PHE A 318 -8.15 -4.93 23.76
N PRO A 319 -7.63 -5.85 24.61
CA PRO A 319 -7.75 -5.72 26.07
C PRO A 319 -7.30 -4.35 26.54
N LYS A 320 -7.95 -3.72 27.52
CA LYS A 320 -7.66 -2.33 27.90
C LYS A 320 -6.48 -2.21 28.85
N LEU A 321 -6.41 -3.09 29.85
CA LEU A 321 -5.37 -3.09 30.88
C LEU A 321 -4.35 -4.19 30.66
N VAL A 322 -3.14 -4.00 31.17
CA VAL A 322 -2.07 -5.02 31.14
C VAL A 322 -2.53 -6.33 31.80
N GLN A 323 -3.23 -6.25 32.94
CA GLN A 323 -3.79 -7.43 33.60
C GLN A 323 -4.82 -8.17 32.74
N ASP A 324 -5.65 -7.44 31.99
CA ASP A 324 -6.67 -8.03 31.13
C ASP A 324 -6.01 -8.78 29.96
N MET A 325 -4.93 -8.20 29.42
CA MET A 325 -4.10 -8.87 28.41
C MET A 325 -3.42 -10.12 28.97
N ALA A 326 -2.90 -10.07 30.19
CA ALA A 326 -2.29 -11.24 30.84
C ALA A 326 -3.31 -12.38 31.01
N ILE A 327 -4.53 -12.06 31.49
CA ILE A 327 -5.64 -13.02 31.59
C ILE A 327 -6.00 -13.58 30.20
N HIS A 328 -6.06 -12.73 29.17
CA HIS A 328 -6.32 -13.16 27.81
C HIS A 328 -5.29 -14.20 27.31
N VAL A 329 -4.00 -14.00 27.62
CA VAL A 329 -2.95 -14.98 27.28
C VAL A 329 -3.10 -16.27 28.09
N ILE A 330 -3.37 -16.18 29.40
CA ILE A 330 -3.61 -17.34 30.26
C ILE A 330 -4.76 -18.20 29.72
N ASP A 331 -5.88 -17.57 29.36
CA ASP A 331 -7.07 -18.24 28.82
C ASP A 331 -6.76 -18.89 27.47
N LYS A 332 -6.03 -18.19 26.59
CA LYS A 332 -5.62 -18.71 25.28
C LYS A 332 -4.69 -19.92 25.41
N GLU A 333 -3.76 -19.88 26.37
CA GLU A 333 -2.84 -20.97 26.68
C GLU A 333 -3.47 -22.08 27.54
N GLN A 334 -4.74 -21.92 27.96
CA GLN A 334 -5.45 -22.83 28.86
C GLN A 334 -4.71 -23.09 30.18
N SER A 335 -3.97 -22.08 30.65
CA SER A 335 -3.22 -22.14 31.90
C SER A 335 -4.14 -21.95 33.10
N LYS A 336 -3.91 -22.70 34.19
CA LYS A 336 -4.68 -22.56 35.44
C LYS A 336 -3.94 -21.65 36.41
N VAL A 337 -4.16 -20.35 36.30
CA VAL A 337 -3.52 -19.31 37.13
C VAL A 337 -4.59 -18.52 37.88
N THR A 338 -4.45 -18.40 39.19
CA THR A 338 -5.32 -17.54 40.02
C THR A 338 -4.81 -16.10 39.99
N LEU A 339 -5.68 -15.11 40.23
CA LEU A 339 -5.30 -13.69 40.26
C LEU A 339 -4.13 -13.42 41.24
N ASP A 340 -4.10 -14.08 42.39
CA ASP A 340 -3.03 -13.94 43.39
C ASP A 340 -1.64 -14.39 42.88
N HIS A 341 -1.58 -15.19 41.82
CA HIS A 341 -0.34 -15.67 41.21
C HIS A 341 -0.06 -15.03 39.85
N LEU A 342 -0.86 -14.04 39.42
CA LEU A 342 -0.76 -13.43 38.11
C LEU A 342 0.61 -12.79 37.87
N GLU A 343 1.13 -12.06 38.87
CA GLU A 343 2.44 -11.40 38.78
C GLU A 343 3.58 -12.41 38.64
N THR A 344 3.55 -13.48 39.42
CA THR A 344 4.55 -14.55 39.32
C THR A 344 4.50 -15.21 37.95
N TRP A 345 3.30 -15.56 37.47
CA TRP A 345 3.12 -16.13 36.14
C TRP A 345 3.63 -15.18 35.04
N TYR A 346 3.35 -13.89 35.14
CA TYR A 346 3.79 -12.88 34.16
C TYR A 346 5.31 -12.84 34.04
N VAL A 347 6.01 -12.79 35.17
CA VAL A 347 7.48 -12.76 35.23
C VAL A 347 8.06 -14.05 34.67
N GLU A 348 7.50 -15.21 35.05
CA GLU A 348 7.97 -16.51 34.57
C GLU A 348 7.73 -16.71 33.08
N ARG A 349 6.57 -16.30 32.56
CA ARG A 349 6.20 -16.48 31.15
C ARG A 349 7.08 -15.67 30.20
N LEU A 350 7.58 -14.54 30.68
CA LEU A 350 8.52 -13.69 29.97
C LEU A 350 9.98 -14.02 30.31
N ASP A 351 10.29 -15.07 31.07
CA ASP A 351 11.67 -15.48 31.34
C ASP A 351 12.28 -16.20 30.13
N GLU A 352 13.27 -15.55 29.51
CA GLU A 352 14.00 -16.07 28.36
C GLU A 352 14.69 -17.40 28.68
N LYS A 353 15.18 -17.59 29.91
CA LYS A 353 15.89 -18.82 30.30
C LYS A 353 14.98 -20.04 30.35
N ARG A 354 13.67 -19.83 30.52
CA ARG A 354 12.67 -20.89 30.58
C ARG A 354 12.08 -21.22 29.21
N HIS A 355 11.96 -20.22 28.34
CA HIS A 355 11.20 -20.34 27.10
C HIS A 355 12.05 -20.29 25.82
N SER A 356 13.34 -19.95 25.92
CA SER A 356 14.29 -20.00 24.80
C SER A 356 15.31 -21.12 25.00
N PRO A 357 15.57 -21.99 23.99
CA PRO A 357 16.69 -22.92 24.02
C PRO A 357 18.02 -22.15 24.23
N PRO A 358 19.02 -22.71 24.95
CA PRO A 358 20.27 -22.01 25.27
C PRO A 358 21.07 -21.49 24.07
N GLU A 359 20.82 -22.03 22.88
CA GLU A 359 21.54 -21.71 21.64
C GLU A 359 20.74 -20.83 20.66
N HIS A 360 19.48 -20.47 20.96
CA HIS A 360 18.64 -19.69 20.04
C HIS A 360 18.50 -18.25 20.49
N VAL A 361 18.94 -17.32 19.64
CA VAL A 361 18.63 -15.90 19.76
C VAL A 361 17.12 -15.72 19.61
N PRO A 362 16.43 -15.01 20.54
CA PRO A 362 15.01 -14.76 20.44
C PRO A 362 14.65 -14.13 19.10
N LYS A 363 13.58 -14.64 18.48
CA LYS A 363 13.10 -14.11 17.19
C LYS A 363 12.53 -12.70 17.39
N TYR A 364 12.55 -11.92 16.33
CA TYR A 364 11.82 -10.66 16.29
C TYR A 364 10.36 -10.90 15.94
N ILE A 365 9.49 -10.05 16.48
CA ILE A 365 8.07 -10.02 16.13
C ILE A 365 7.90 -9.78 14.62
N ASN A 366 6.88 -10.40 14.02
CA ASN A 366 6.60 -10.17 12.61
C ASN A 366 6.02 -8.76 12.42
N ILE A 367 6.82 -7.85 11.88
CA ILE A 367 6.42 -6.46 11.63
C ILE A 367 5.27 -6.34 10.63
N HIS A 368 5.08 -7.32 9.74
CA HIS A 368 3.96 -7.32 8.79
C HIS A 368 2.62 -7.66 9.45
N HIS A 369 2.64 -8.15 10.69
CA HIS A 369 1.47 -8.42 11.53
C HIS A 369 1.31 -7.35 12.62
N ALA A 370 1.98 -6.21 12.49
CA ALA A 370 1.92 -5.17 13.52
C ALA A 370 0.53 -4.52 13.66
N VAL A 371 -0.31 -4.63 12.62
CA VAL A 371 -1.65 -4.04 12.55
C VAL A 371 -2.60 -5.09 11.97
N ARG A 372 -3.66 -5.43 12.70
CA ARG A 372 -4.74 -6.30 12.18
C ARG A 372 -5.51 -5.58 11.08
N TYR A 373 -5.95 -6.36 10.11
CA TYR A 373 -6.74 -5.85 9.01
C TYR A 373 -8.02 -5.18 9.53
N ARG A 374 -8.22 -3.92 9.12
CA ARG A 374 -9.49 -3.21 9.30
C ARG A 374 -10.09 -2.97 7.93
N GLN A 375 -11.33 -3.41 7.76
CA GLN A 375 -12.03 -3.28 6.48
C GLN A 375 -12.09 -1.83 6.00
N GLU A 376 -12.22 -0.86 6.90
CA GLU A 376 -12.24 0.57 6.55
C GLU A 376 -10.94 1.05 5.91
N ALA A 377 -9.79 0.52 6.36
CA ALA A 377 -8.49 0.83 5.81
C ALA A 377 -8.27 0.13 4.45
N GLY A 378 -8.73 -1.12 4.34
CA GLY A 378 -8.66 -1.93 3.12
C GLY A 378 -7.27 -2.53 2.87
N ILE A 379 -7.09 -3.08 1.67
CA ILE A 379 -5.85 -3.71 1.19
C ILE A 379 -5.38 -2.92 -0.01
N CYS A 380 -4.15 -2.43 0.03
CA CYS A 380 -3.50 -1.85 -1.13
C CYS A 380 -2.95 -2.96 -2.02
N VAL A 381 -3.27 -2.89 -3.31
CA VAL A 381 -2.89 -3.89 -4.31
C VAL A 381 -2.22 -3.23 -5.51
N LYS A 382 -1.10 -3.79 -5.95
CA LYS A 382 -0.39 -3.37 -7.17
C LYS A 382 0.04 -4.56 -8.00
N VAL A 383 -0.29 -4.55 -9.29
CA VAL A 383 0.21 -5.56 -10.26
C VAL A 383 1.53 -5.04 -10.84
N LYS A 384 2.63 -5.77 -10.67
CA LYS A 384 3.96 -5.27 -11.08
C LYS A 384 4.36 -5.75 -12.46
N GLN A 385 4.39 -7.07 -12.64
CA GLN A 385 4.97 -7.67 -13.84
C GLN A 385 4.45 -9.08 -14.05
N ALA A 386 4.24 -9.45 -15.31
CA ALA A 386 4.09 -10.85 -15.70
C ALA A 386 5.35 -11.33 -16.42
N PHE A 387 5.55 -12.64 -16.46
CA PHE A 387 6.72 -13.27 -17.04
C PHE A 387 6.31 -14.46 -17.90
N GLY A 388 7.05 -14.69 -18.99
CA GLY A 388 6.89 -15.88 -19.83
C GLY A 388 5.54 -15.96 -20.54
N LEU A 389 4.89 -14.84 -20.84
CA LEU A 389 3.65 -14.82 -21.61
C LEU A 389 3.91 -15.11 -23.09
N LYS A 390 2.96 -15.77 -23.76
CA LYS A 390 2.94 -15.89 -25.22
C LYS A 390 2.21 -14.69 -25.84
N ALA A 391 2.77 -13.50 -25.65
CA ALA A 391 2.12 -12.23 -25.94
C ALA A 391 2.78 -11.43 -27.08
N ASP A 392 3.58 -12.09 -27.93
CA ASP A 392 4.25 -11.41 -29.04
C ASP A 392 3.19 -10.80 -29.99
N GLY A 393 3.20 -9.48 -30.13
CA GLY A 393 2.24 -8.70 -30.92
C GLY A 393 0.97 -8.27 -30.17
N TYR A 394 0.81 -8.59 -28.89
CA TYR A 394 -0.41 -8.33 -28.12
C TYR A 394 -0.27 -7.10 -27.22
N TYR A 395 -1.35 -6.34 -27.07
CA TYR A 395 -1.48 -5.35 -26.00
C TYR A 395 -2.08 -6.00 -24.76
N VAL A 396 -1.36 -5.98 -23.64
CA VAL A 396 -1.66 -6.86 -22.48
C VAL A 396 -2.08 -6.07 -21.26
N ASN A 397 -3.23 -6.41 -20.68
CA ASN A 397 -3.66 -5.86 -19.39
C ASN A 397 -4.23 -6.95 -18.48
N VAL A 398 -4.31 -6.61 -17.19
CA VAL A 398 -4.72 -7.50 -16.12
C VAL A 398 -6.03 -7.04 -15.54
N LEU A 399 -7.00 -7.96 -15.49
CA LEU A 399 -8.20 -7.85 -14.70
C LEU A 399 -7.97 -8.56 -13.37
N ALA A 400 -8.12 -7.83 -12.27
CA ALA A 400 -8.07 -8.34 -10.92
C ALA A 400 -9.45 -8.24 -10.27
N ARG A 401 -9.90 -9.29 -9.56
CA ARG A 401 -11.16 -9.27 -8.78
C ARG A 401 -11.01 -10.02 -7.47
N VAL A 402 -11.68 -9.55 -6.42
CA VAL A 402 -11.85 -10.29 -5.17
C VAL A 402 -12.85 -11.42 -5.39
N LEU A 403 -12.46 -12.64 -5.04
CA LEU A 403 -13.38 -13.74 -4.79
C LEU A 403 -13.54 -13.88 -3.28
N LYS A 404 -14.78 -13.73 -2.82
CA LYS A 404 -15.14 -13.86 -1.41
C LYS A 404 -15.01 -15.31 -0.98
N GLY A 405 -14.39 -15.54 0.17
CA GLY A 405 -14.46 -16.84 0.82
C GLY A 405 -15.88 -17.17 1.31
N ALA A 406 -16.09 -18.42 1.71
CA ALA A 406 -17.40 -18.93 2.08
C ALA A 406 -18.00 -18.20 3.29
N ALA A 407 -17.17 -17.78 4.26
CA ALA A 407 -17.63 -17.09 5.46
C ALA A 407 -18.16 -15.68 5.15
N SER A 408 -17.59 -15.03 4.14
CA SER A 408 -17.97 -13.67 3.72
C SER A 408 -19.08 -13.61 2.66
N MET A 409 -19.46 -14.74 2.04
CA MET A 409 -20.50 -14.75 1.00
C MET A 409 -21.89 -14.33 1.49
N HIS A 410 -22.21 -14.55 2.76
CA HIS A 410 -23.51 -14.21 3.35
C HIS A 410 -23.58 -12.79 3.92
N LEU A 411 -22.45 -12.07 3.91
CA LEU A 411 -22.38 -10.72 4.46
C LEU A 411 -23.03 -9.71 3.50
N PRO A 412 -23.53 -8.57 4.04
CA PRO A 412 -24.14 -7.53 3.24
C PRO A 412 -23.23 -7.02 2.12
N GLU A 413 -23.81 -6.46 1.07
CA GLU A 413 -23.03 -5.73 0.07
C GLU A 413 -22.24 -4.59 0.74
N LEU A 414 -21.03 -4.37 0.25
CA LEU A 414 -20.20 -3.29 0.74
C LEU A 414 -20.88 -1.94 0.50
N PRO A 415 -20.72 -0.97 1.42
CA PRO A 415 -21.15 0.40 1.18
C PRO A 415 -20.68 0.90 -0.19
N GLN A 416 -21.46 1.75 -0.86
CA GLN A 416 -21.17 2.20 -2.23
C GLN A 416 -19.77 2.85 -2.38
N GLN A 417 -19.21 3.38 -1.29
CA GLN A 417 -17.84 3.92 -1.24
C GLN A 417 -16.74 2.85 -1.31
N TRP A 418 -17.04 1.60 -0.95
CA TRP A 418 -16.14 0.45 -0.87
C TRP A 418 -16.52 -0.69 -1.83
N ALA A 419 -17.56 -0.50 -2.64
CA ALA A 419 -18.12 -1.53 -3.53
C ALA A 419 -17.21 -1.94 -4.71
N GLU A 420 -16.07 -1.26 -4.93
CA GLU A 420 -15.11 -1.63 -5.99
C GLU A 420 -14.29 -2.85 -5.52
N GLU A 421 -14.73 -4.04 -5.92
CA GLU A 421 -14.07 -5.33 -5.63
C GLU A 421 -13.20 -5.83 -6.79
N LYS A 422 -12.99 -4.99 -7.81
CA LYS A 422 -12.25 -5.36 -9.03
C LYS A 422 -11.62 -4.13 -9.68
N PHE A 423 -10.52 -4.35 -10.40
CA PHE A 423 -9.86 -3.29 -11.15
C PHE A 423 -9.18 -3.83 -12.40
N LEU A 424 -8.93 -2.94 -13.35
CA LEU A 424 -8.19 -3.19 -14.57
C LEU A 424 -6.92 -2.33 -14.62
N THR A 425 -5.78 -2.92 -14.96
CA THR A 425 -4.54 -2.18 -15.24
C THR A 425 -4.69 -1.36 -16.53
N SER A 426 -4.03 -0.21 -16.59
CA SER A 426 -4.19 0.74 -17.68
C SER A 426 -2.86 1.33 -18.17
N GLN A 427 -1.78 1.20 -17.40
CA GLN A 427 -0.50 1.82 -17.68
C GLN A 427 0.60 0.78 -17.86
N LEU A 428 0.92 0.48 -19.13
CA LEU A 428 2.06 -0.36 -19.49
C LEU A 428 3.36 0.46 -19.59
N ASP A 429 4.44 -0.14 -19.11
CA ASP A 429 5.80 0.32 -19.37
C ASP A 429 6.29 -0.23 -20.71
N PHE A 430 6.37 0.63 -21.73
CA PHE A 430 6.76 0.24 -23.09
C PHE A 430 8.25 -0.10 -23.23
N THR A 431 9.05 0.12 -22.18
CA THR A 431 10.43 -0.36 -22.12
C THR A 431 10.55 -1.82 -21.70
N SER A 432 9.45 -2.42 -21.20
CA SER A 432 9.41 -3.83 -20.83
C SER A 432 9.19 -4.75 -22.04
N LEU A 433 9.47 -6.03 -21.87
CA LEU A 433 9.34 -7.04 -22.93
C LEU A 433 7.87 -7.43 -23.12
N GLN A 434 7.45 -7.69 -24.36
CA GLN A 434 6.10 -8.18 -24.66
C GLN A 434 5.78 -9.48 -23.92
N ARG A 435 6.77 -10.37 -23.79
CA ARG A 435 6.64 -11.64 -23.03
C ARG A 435 6.73 -11.46 -21.51
N SER A 436 7.20 -10.31 -21.04
CA SER A 436 7.32 -10.02 -19.61
C SER A 436 6.88 -8.58 -19.30
N PRO A 437 5.60 -8.23 -19.57
CA PRO A 437 5.13 -6.85 -19.50
C PRO A 437 5.12 -6.34 -18.06
N ARG A 438 5.50 -5.07 -17.89
CA ARG A 438 5.43 -4.35 -16.62
C ARG A 438 4.30 -3.32 -16.64
N TRP A 439 3.61 -3.20 -15.51
CA TRP A 439 2.60 -2.17 -15.30
C TRP A 439 3.10 -1.14 -14.30
N THR A 440 2.79 0.14 -14.58
CA THR A 440 3.16 1.29 -13.76
C THR A 440 1.94 1.96 -13.15
N ASP A 441 0.81 1.25 -13.12
CA ASP A 441 -0.40 1.71 -12.45
C ASP A 441 -0.10 1.97 -10.95
N PRO A 442 -0.71 3.01 -10.35
CA PRO A 442 -0.66 3.22 -8.91
C PRO A 442 -1.38 2.08 -8.17
N SER A 443 -1.13 1.95 -6.87
CA SER A 443 -1.87 0.99 -6.04
C SER A 443 -3.37 1.28 -6.02
N VAL A 444 -4.18 0.23 -6.00
CA VAL A 444 -5.64 0.28 -5.81
C VAL A 444 -5.97 -0.23 -4.40
N VAL A 445 -6.86 0.45 -3.69
CA VAL A 445 -7.35 0.00 -2.38
C VAL A 445 -8.64 -0.78 -2.57
N LEU A 446 -8.67 -2.01 -2.07
CA LEU A 446 -9.85 -2.86 -2.04
C LEU A 446 -10.30 -3.06 -0.59
N HIS A 447 -11.60 -3.25 -0.34
CA HIS A 447 -12.14 -3.39 1.02
C HIS A 447 -12.87 -4.73 1.24
N PRO A 448 -12.24 -5.88 0.92
CA PRO A 448 -12.86 -7.18 1.11
C PRO A 448 -13.21 -7.41 2.59
N TYR A 449 -14.24 -8.21 2.85
CA TYR A 449 -14.45 -8.74 4.20
C TYR A 449 -13.29 -9.66 4.57
N LEU A 450 -12.91 -9.64 5.86
CA LEU A 450 -11.90 -10.55 6.39
C LEU A 450 -12.42 -11.99 6.31
N ASP A 451 -11.70 -12.83 5.57
CA ASP A 451 -12.01 -14.24 5.36
C ASP A 451 -10.75 -14.94 4.83
N ASP A 452 -10.26 -15.95 5.54
CA ASP A 452 -9.02 -16.67 5.24
C ASP A 452 -8.96 -17.25 3.82
N HIS A 453 -10.12 -17.45 3.19
CA HIS A 453 -10.23 -18.02 1.84
C HIS A 453 -10.56 -16.98 0.76
N SER A 454 -10.59 -15.69 1.12
CA SER A 454 -10.71 -14.63 0.13
C SER A 454 -9.42 -14.52 -0.70
N VAL A 455 -9.58 -14.52 -2.02
CA VAL A 455 -8.46 -14.46 -2.97
C VAL A 455 -8.63 -13.35 -3.98
N LEU A 456 -7.52 -12.79 -4.44
CA LEU A 456 -7.47 -11.97 -5.63
C LEU A 456 -7.31 -12.86 -6.85
N LEU A 457 -8.37 -12.99 -7.65
CA LEU A 457 -8.33 -13.65 -8.94
C LEU A 457 -7.72 -12.70 -9.98
N ILE A 458 -6.66 -13.17 -10.63
CA ILE A 458 -5.91 -12.43 -11.65
C ILE A 458 -6.13 -13.11 -13.00
N GLN A 459 -6.57 -12.34 -13.99
CA GLN A 459 -6.72 -12.78 -15.37
C GLN A 459 -5.97 -11.82 -16.30
N ILE A 460 -5.02 -12.35 -17.07
CA ILE A 460 -4.22 -11.58 -18.01
C ILE A 460 -4.78 -11.80 -19.41
N PHE A 461 -5.19 -10.73 -20.07
CA PHE A 461 -5.70 -10.78 -21.43
C PHE A 461 -4.76 -10.04 -22.38
N GLY A 462 -4.58 -10.61 -23.57
CA GLY A 462 -3.91 -9.99 -24.70
C GLY A 462 -4.92 -9.57 -25.75
N LEU A 463 -4.88 -8.31 -26.15
CA LEU A 463 -5.62 -7.78 -27.28
C LEU A 463 -4.76 -7.84 -28.54
N ASN A 464 -5.11 -8.73 -29.46
CA ASN A 464 -4.52 -8.80 -30.79
C ASN A 464 -5.28 -7.87 -31.73
N ALA A 465 -4.81 -6.63 -31.86
CA ALA A 465 -5.45 -5.62 -32.68
C ALA A 465 -4.42 -4.80 -33.45
N ILE A 466 -4.88 -4.19 -34.54
CA ILE A 466 -4.06 -3.30 -35.37
C ILE A 466 -4.37 -1.86 -34.94
N TYR A 467 -3.34 -1.12 -34.56
CA TYR A 467 -3.42 0.31 -34.37
C TYR A 467 -3.09 1.02 -35.68
N VAL A 468 -4.02 1.85 -36.16
CA VAL A 468 -3.88 2.69 -37.36
C VAL A 468 -3.74 4.15 -36.90
N PRO A 469 -2.55 4.78 -37.04
CA PRO A 469 -2.35 6.16 -36.65
C PRO A 469 -3.30 7.11 -37.37
N ASP A 470 -3.66 8.22 -36.72
CA ASP A 470 -4.43 9.27 -37.36
C ASP A 470 -3.58 9.95 -38.46
N PRO A 471 -4.10 10.13 -39.69
CA PRO A 471 -3.33 10.73 -40.78
C PRO A 471 -2.81 12.14 -40.50
N SER A 472 -3.47 12.90 -39.61
CA SER A 472 -3.01 14.24 -39.24
C SER A 472 -1.92 14.23 -38.16
N GLY A 473 -1.73 13.11 -37.46
CA GLY A 473 -0.80 13.00 -36.34
C GLY A 473 -1.19 13.86 -35.12
N GLN A 474 -2.39 14.44 -35.08
CA GLN A 474 -2.82 15.34 -33.99
C GLN A 474 -3.72 14.67 -32.95
N ARG A 475 -4.22 13.46 -33.23
CA ARG A 475 -5.21 12.78 -32.40
C ARG A 475 -4.87 11.30 -32.26
N PRO A 476 -5.40 10.61 -31.24
CA PRO A 476 -5.35 9.16 -31.18
C PRO A 476 -5.93 8.53 -32.46
N GLY A 477 -5.19 7.59 -33.04
CA GLY A 477 -5.61 6.76 -34.15
C GLY A 477 -6.73 5.77 -33.77
N LYS A 478 -7.04 4.86 -34.70
CA LYS A 478 -8.10 3.86 -34.53
C LYS A 478 -7.52 2.49 -34.25
N VAL A 479 -8.20 1.72 -33.40
CA VAL A 479 -7.92 0.30 -33.18
C VAL A 479 -8.90 -0.52 -33.99
N VAL A 480 -8.39 -1.40 -34.84
CA VAL A 480 -9.20 -2.25 -35.72
C VAL A 480 -8.80 -3.72 -35.55
N SER A 481 -9.72 -4.64 -35.84
CA SER A 481 -9.40 -6.06 -35.91
C SER A 481 -8.53 -6.38 -37.12
N HIS A 482 -7.87 -7.54 -37.08
CA HIS A 482 -7.27 -8.11 -38.28
C HIS A 482 -8.34 -8.46 -39.32
N PRO A 483 -8.00 -8.45 -40.62
CA PRO A 483 -8.94 -8.83 -41.68
C PRO A 483 -9.61 -10.19 -41.41
N GLY A 484 -10.94 -10.22 -41.41
CA GLY A 484 -11.72 -11.43 -41.15
C GLY A 484 -11.87 -11.81 -39.67
N GLN A 485 -11.36 -11.01 -38.74
CA GLN A 485 -11.52 -11.23 -37.30
C GLN A 485 -12.46 -10.19 -36.68
N ILE A 486 -13.14 -10.58 -35.60
CA ILE A 486 -13.91 -9.68 -34.75
C ILE A 486 -13.01 -9.26 -33.59
N LEU A 487 -13.09 -7.98 -33.24
CA LEU A 487 -12.37 -7.46 -32.09
C LEU A 487 -13.15 -7.81 -30.82
N GLU A 488 -12.74 -8.87 -30.13
CA GLU A 488 -13.36 -9.32 -28.89
C GLU A 488 -12.31 -9.83 -27.89
N LEU A 489 -12.66 -9.76 -26.60
CA LEU A 489 -11.92 -10.44 -25.54
C LEU A 489 -12.69 -11.72 -25.18
N ASN A 490 -12.13 -12.86 -25.55
CA ASN A 490 -12.71 -14.17 -25.27
C ASN A 490 -11.69 -15.07 -24.55
N THR A 491 -12.02 -16.35 -24.37
CA THR A 491 -11.12 -17.32 -23.72
C THR A 491 -9.80 -17.53 -24.47
N GLN A 492 -9.74 -17.28 -25.78
CA GLN A 492 -8.52 -17.34 -26.59
C GLN A 492 -7.64 -16.11 -26.37
N SER A 493 -8.23 -14.96 -26.03
CA SER A 493 -7.50 -13.74 -25.64
C SER A 493 -6.86 -13.86 -24.26
N GLN A 494 -7.25 -14.83 -23.45
CA GLN A 494 -6.71 -15.04 -22.10
C GLN A 494 -5.34 -15.71 -22.17
N LEU A 495 -4.30 -14.95 -21.80
CA LEU A 495 -2.91 -15.39 -21.85
C LEU A 495 -2.51 -16.20 -20.62
N GLY A 496 -3.23 -16.02 -19.51
CA GLY A 496 -3.07 -16.81 -18.30
C GLY A 496 -3.92 -16.29 -17.15
N TRP A 497 -4.04 -17.07 -16.09
CA TRP A 497 -4.70 -16.64 -14.85
C TRP A 497 -4.09 -17.29 -13.62
N THR A 498 -4.40 -16.73 -12.46
CA THR A 498 -4.01 -17.26 -11.15
C THR A 498 -4.91 -16.71 -10.04
N ALA A 499 -4.75 -17.20 -8.82
CA ALA A 499 -5.43 -16.68 -7.64
C ALA A 499 -4.42 -16.53 -6.49
N VAL A 500 -4.48 -15.42 -5.76
CA VAL A 500 -3.52 -15.11 -4.69
C VAL A 500 -4.28 -14.82 -3.39
N PRO A 501 -3.92 -15.43 -2.25
CA PRO A 501 -4.63 -15.21 -1.00
C PRO A 501 -4.41 -13.80 -0.47
N LEU A 502 -5.48 -13.17 0.00
CA LEU A 502 -5.47 -11.77 0.47
C LEU A 502 -5.03 -11.65 1.93
N PHE A 503 -5.33 -12.66 2.75
CA PHE A 503 -5.16 -12.61 4.19
C PHE A 503 -4.19 -13.69 4.70
N ASP A 504 -3.65 -13.41 5.87
CA ASP A 504 -2.91 -14.34 6.71
C ASP A 504 -3.49 -14.23 8.12
N SER A 505 -4.47 -15.07 8.44
CA SER A 505 -5.30 -14.90 9.64
C SER A 505 -5.95 -13.51 9.66
N ASP A 506 -5.88 -12.79 10.78
CA ASP A 506 -6.43 -11.44 10.97
C ASP A 506 -5.63 -10.32 10.27
N TYR A 507 -4.62 -10.66 9.47
CA TYR A 507 -3.71 -9.70 8.85
C TYR A 507 -3.84 -9.69 7.32
N VAL A 508 -3.55 -8.55 6.71
CA VAL A 508 -3.29 -8.53 5.27
C VAL A 508 -2.03 -9.34 5.02
N ARG A 509 -2.08 -10.22 4.01
CA ARG A 509 -0.94 -11.01 3.57
C ARG A 509 0.08 -10.14 2.83
N SER A 510 0.68 -9.20 3.55
CA SER A 510 1.55 -8.16 3.00
C SER A 510 2.81 -8.79 2.41
N GLY A 511 3.17 -8.40 1.19
CA GLY A 511 4.32 -8.97 0.50
C GLY A 511 4.32 -8.78 -1.00
N VAL A 512 5.45 -9.17 -1.61
CA VAL A 512 5.64 -9.30 -3.06
C VAL A 512 5.34 -10.74 -3.44
N HIS A 513 4.13 -11.00 -3.92
CA HIS A 513 3.62 -12.32 -4.26
C HIS A 513 3.99 -12.73 -5.67
N SER A 514 4.69 -13.86 -5.82
CA SER A 514 4.88 -14.50 -7.13
C SER A 514 3.94 -15.69 -7.27
N ALA A 515 3.07 -15.65 -8.26
CA ALA A 515 2.06 -16.68 -8.49
C ALA A 515 2.20 -17.31 -9.89
N PRO A 516 2.03 -18.64 -10.02
CA PRO A 516 2.13 -19.33 -11.31
C PRO A 516 0.91 -19.01 -12.17
N LEU A 517 1.11 -18.92 -13.49
CA LEU A 517 0.04 -18.72 -14.44
C LEU A 517 -0.45 -20.06 -15.03
N PHE A 518 -1.77 -20.21 -15.06
CA PHE A 518 -2.47 -21.35 -15.63
C PHE A 518 -3.08 -21.02 -17.00
N GLN A 519 -3.21 -22.05 -17.83
CA GLN A 519 -3.85 -21.98 -19.15
C GLN A 519 -5.38 -21.89 -19.03
N GLY A 520 -6.03 -21.38 -20.08
CA GLY A 520 -7.49 -21.33 -20.18
C GLY A 520 -8.11 -20.33 -19.19
N SER A 521 -9.25 -20.70 -18.63
CA SER A 521 -10.00 -19.90 -17.65
C SER A 521 -10.24 -20.72 -16.38
N PRO A 522 -10.41 -20.08 -15.21
CA PRO A 522 -10.72 -20.81 -13.97
C PRO A 522 -12.03 -21.58 -14.12
N SER A 523 -12.03 -22.87 -13.76
CA SER A 523 -13.23 -23.70 -13.80
C SER A 523 -14.17 -23.40 -12.63
N GLY A 524 -15.45 -23.71 -12.78
CA GLY A 524 -16.41 -23.60 -11.68
C GLY A 524 -15.99 -24.41 -10.45
N GLU A 525 -15.46 -25.61 -10.65
CA GLU A 525 -14.93 -26.46 -9.57
C GLU A 525 -13.77 -25.81 -8.82
N PHE A 526 -12.84 -25.18 -9.54
CA PHE A 526 -11.74 -24.43 -8.91
C PHE A 526 -12.28 -23.26 -8.08
N LEU A 527 -13.19 -22.47 -8.65
CA LEU A 527 -13.79 -21.32 -7.98
C LEU A 527 -14.57 -21.72 -6.72
N GLN A 528 -15.23 -22.88 -6.72
CA GLN A 528 -15.91 -23.40 -5.52
C GLN A 528 -14.93 -23.96 -4.47
N SER A 529 -13.81 -24.52 -4.90
CA SER A 529 -12.83 -25.08 -3.98
C SER A 529 -12.03 -23.99 -3.26
N VAL A 530 -11.63 -22.94 -3.98
CA VAL A 530 -10.75 -21.89 -3.43
C VAL A 530 -11.40 -21.03 -2.34
N ILE A 531 -12.74 -20.96 -2.32
CA ILE A 531 -13.48 -20.19 -1.31
C ILE A 531 -13.62 -20.93 0.03
N SER A 532 -13.16 -22.19 0.11
CA SER A 532 -13.29 -23.03 1.31
C SER A 532 -12.01 -23.78 1.69
N GLN A 533 -10.97 -23.71 0.87
CA GLN A 533 -9.70 -24.41 1.08
C GLN A 533 -8.53 -23.50 0.72
N PRO A 534 -7.35 -23.68 1.35
CA PRO A 534 -6.16 -22.90 1.02
C PRO A 534 -5.83 -22.98 -0.48
N VAL A 535 -5.71 -21.82 -1.13
CA VAL A 535 -5.53 -21.72 -2.59
C VAL A 535 -4.33 -22.50 -3.11
N LYS A 536 -3.24 -22.56 -2.33
CA LYS A 536 -2.04 -23.34 -2.68
C LYS A 536 -2.35 -24.83 -2.82
N ASP A 537 -3.17 -25.36 -1.93
CA ASP A 537 -3.50 -26.79 -1.89
C ASP A 537 -4.45 -27.13 -3.03
N VAL A 538 -5.44 -26.28 -3.29
CA VAL A 538 -6.33 -26.39 -4.46
C VAL A 538 -5.53 -26.37 -5.77
N MET A 539 -4.52 -25.48 -5.87
CA MET A 539 -3.64 -25.44 -7.03
C MET A 539 -2.81 -26.72 -7.18
N ALA A 540 -2.17 -27.19 -6.11
CA ALA A 540 -1.34 -28.39 -6.11
C ALA A 540 -2.16 -29.64 -6.48
N GLU A 541 -3.35 -29.78 -5.90
CA GLU A 541 -4.27 -30.87 -6.20
C GLU A 541 -4.77 -30.80 -7.64
N GLY A 542 -5.14 -29.61 -8.13
CA GLY A 542 -5.59 -29.41 -9.50
C GLY A 542 -4.53 -29.77 -10.54
N ILE A 543 -3.24 -29.48 -10.26
CA ILE A 543 -2.12 -29.92 -11.10
C ILE A 543 -2.01 -31.45 -11.08
N LYS A 544 -2.06 -32.06 -9.89
CA LYS A 544 -1.99 -33.52 -9.72
C LYS A 544 -3.12 -34.25 -10.45
N LYS A 545 -4.35 -33.72 -10.36
CA LYS A 545 -5.55 -34.22 -11.05
C LYS A 545 -5.61 -33.84 -12.53
N LYS A 546 -4.67 -33.03 -13.03
CA LYS A 546 -4.63 -32.49 -14.41
C LYS A 546 -5.84 -31.63 -14.78
N THR A 547 -6.59 -31.13 -13.79
CA THR A 547 -7.68 -30.15 -13.99
C THR A 547 -7.12 -28.74 -14.17
N LEU A 548 -5.92 -28.46 -13.62
CA LEU A 548 -5.15 -27.25 -13.86
C LEU A 548 -3.91 -27.56 -14.70
N LYS A 549 -3.64 -26.71 -15.69
CA LYS A 549 -2.47 -26.80 -16.56
C LYS A 549 -1.67 -25.51 -16.50
N LEU A 550 -0.41 -25.60 -16.07
CA LEU A 550 0.53 -24.47 -16.09
C LEU A 550 0.80 -24.01 -17.52
N LEU A 551 1.14 -22.73 -17.71
CA LEU A 551 1.67 -22.26 -18.99
C LEU A 551 2.91 -23.09 -19.39
N PRO A 552 3.07 -23.49 -20.67
CA PRO A 552 4.22 -24.31 -21.10
C PRO A 552 5.57 -23.61 -20.87
N THR A 553 5.54 -22.28 -20.83
CA THR A 553 6.67 -21.39 -20.59
C THR A 553 7.03 -21.25 -19.10
N PHE A 554 6.26 -21.87 -18.19
CA PHE A 554 6.36 -21.62 -16.74
C PHE A 554 6.25 -20.11 -16.43
N GLY A 555 5.24 -19.47 -17.02
CA GLY A 555 4.95 -18.06 -16.77
C GLY A 555 4.40 -17.81 -15.36
N SER A 556 4.66 -16.62 -14.83
CA SER A 556 4.23 -16.18 -13.51
C SER A 556 3.83 -14.71 -13.52
N VAL A 557 3.14 -14.25 -12.48
CA VAL A 557 2.85 -12.84 -12.24
C VAL A 557 3.30 -12.43 -10.84
N THR A 558 3.77 -11.19 -10.71
CA THR A 558 4.18 -10.59 -9.44
C THR A 558 3.23 -9.47 -9.04
N LEU A 559 2.75 -9.53 -7.81
CA LEU A 559 1.84 -8.55 -7.19
C LEU A 559 2.42 -8.05 -5.86
N GLU A 560 2.09 -6.83 -5.47
CA GLU A 560 2.41 -6.28 -4.15
C GLU A 560 1.11 -6.06 -3.39
N PHE A 561 1.02 -6.60 -2.18
CA PHE A 561 -0.06 -6.36 -1.22
C PHE A 561 0.51 -5.72 0.04
N TRP A 562 -0.24 -4.77 0.62
CA TRP A 562 0.03 -4.26 1.96
C TRP A 562 -1.23 -3.73 2.61
N ASP A 563 -1.20 -3.62 3.93
CA ASP A 563 -2.31 -3.10 4.71
C ASP A 563 -2.60 -1.62 4.39
N GLY A 564 -3.90 -1.30 4.26
CA GLY A 564 -4.38 -0.01 3.78
C GLY A 564 -4.11 1.19 4.70
N HIS A 565 -3.67 0.97 5.94
CA HIS A 565 -3.20 2.05 6.83
C HIS A 565 -1.88 2.65 6.33
N TYR A 566 -1.07 1.89 5.57
CA TYR A 566 0.21 2.38 5.06
C TYR A 566 0.10 3.02 3.68
N PHE A 567 0.64 4.22 3.55
CA PHE A 567 0.80 4.88 2.26
C PHE A 567 1.92 4.23 1.43
N GLU A 568 1.81 4.31 0.10
CA GLU A 568 2.72 3.64 -0.86
C GLU A 568 4.21 3.94 -0.63
N GLU A 569 4.56 5.14 -0.14
CA GLU A 569 5.95 5.56 0.10
C GLU A 569 6.39 5.37 1.57
N GLU A 570 5.48 4.92 2.44
CA GLU A 570 5.67 4.89 3.90
C GLU A 570 5.50 3.47 4.49
N HIS A 571 5.16 2.46 3.67
CA HIS A 571 5.09 1.07 4.11
C HIS A 571 6.49 0.44 4.27
N TYR A 572 6.59 -0.62 5.06
CA TYR A 572 7.81 -1.39 5.24
C TYR A 572 8.26 -2.10 3.97
N GLU A 573 9.53 -2.49 3.92
CA GLU A 573 10.00 -3.40 2.88
C GLU A 573 9.14 -4.67 2.86
N LEU A 574 8.55 -4.96 1.71
CA LEU A 574 7.63 -6.08 1.57
C LEU A 574 8.40 -7.40 1.41
N PRO A 575 8.04 -8.45 2.17
CA PRO A 575 8.71 -9.74 2.07
C PRO A 575 8.37 -10.39 0.72
N VAL A 576 9.33 -11.09 0.13
CA VAL A 576 9.11 -11.81 -1.13
C VAL A 576 8.45 -13.16 -0.84
N LEU A 577 7.22 -13.34 -1.33
CA LEU A 577 6.39 -14.51 -1.08
C LEU A 577 6.28 -15.37 -2.35
N ASN A 578 7.13 -16.41 -2.41
CA ASN A 578 7.18 -17.37 -3.52
C ASN A 578 6.45 -18.69 -3.20
N ASN A 579 5.67 -18.74 -2.13
CA ASN A 579 4.98 -19.94 -1.65
C ASN A 579 4.10 -20.58 -2.73
N LEU A 580 3.41 -19.80 -3.56
CA LEU A 580 2.57 -20.31 -4.65
C LEU A 580 3.37 -20.92 -5.80
N LEU A 581 4.62 -20.52 -6.03
CA LEU A 581 5.48 -21.14 -7.05
C LEU A 581 5.91 -22.57 -6.69
N THR A 582 5.80 -22.95 -5.42
CA THR A 582 6.18 -24.29 -4.93
C THR A 582 5.19 -25.39 -5.30
N VAL A 583 4.03 -25.04 -5.87
CA VAL A 583 3.06 -26.02 -6.40
C VAL A 583 3.62 -26.80 -7.62
N ALA A 584 4.74 -26.34 -8.18
CA ALA A 584 5.48 -27.01 -9.24
C ALA A 584 6.98 -26.69 -9.15
N ASN A 585 7.73 -26.88 -10.25
CA ASN A 585 9.18 -26.69 -10.27
C ASN A 585 9.55 -25.19 -10.21
N THR A 586 9.87 -24.70 -9.01
CA THR A 586 10.23 -23.30 -8.74
C THR A 586 11.40 -22.80 -9.59
N LYS A 587 12.42 -23.65 -9.85
CA LYS A 587 13.58 -23.28 -10.66
C LYS A 587 13.17 -22.86 -12.07
N LYS A 588 12.21 -23.54 -12.69
CA LYS A 588 11.72 -23.17 -14.04
C LYS A 588 11.04 -21.80 -14.06
N PHE A 589 10.30 -21.44 -13.01
CA PHE A 589 9.72 -20.10 -12.92
C PHE A 589 10.80 -19.03 -12.78
N VAL A 590 11.78 -19.25 -11.90
CA VAL A 590 12.91 -18.33 -11.69
C VAL A 590 13.73 -18.15 -12.97
N ASP A 591 14.03 -19.24 -13.69
CA ASP A 591 14.72 -19.20 -14.98
C ASP A 591 13.94 -18.38 -16.02
N THR A 592 12.61 -18.52 -16.05
CA THR A 592 11.72 -17.72 -16.91
C THR A 592 11.68 -16.24 -16.49
N GLN A 593 11.65 -15.93 -15.20
CA GLN A 593 11.69 -14.56 -14.67
C GLN A 593 13.00 -13.84 -15.00
N ALA A 594 14.12 -14.58 -14.99
CA ALA A 594 15.44 -14.05 -15.35
C ALA A 594 15.63 -13.84 -16.86
N ASN A 595 14.72 -14.34 -17.70
CA ASN A 595 14.86 -14.26 -19.15
C ASN A 595 14.58 -12.84 -19.68
N LYS A 596 15.62 -12.23 -20.25
CA LYS A 596 15.59 -10.88 -20.85
C LYS A 596 15.49 -10.89 -22.38
N ARG A 597 15.19 -12.02 -23.02
CA ARG A 597 15.09 -12.14 -24.48
C ARG A 597 13.66 -11.88 -24.94
N GLY A 598 13.50 -11.13 -26.02
CA GLY A 598 12.21 -10.87 -26.66
C GLY A 598 12.16 -9.49 -27.31
N GLN A 599 10.99 -9.15 -27.85
CA GLN A 599 10.73 -7.79 -28.33
C GLN A 599 10.23 -6.92 -27.17
N GLU A 600 10.66 -5.67 -27.14
CA GLU A 600 10.07 -4.65 -26.26
C GLU A 600 8.63 -4.32 -26.69
N LEU A 601 7.80 -3.87 -25.75
CA LEU A 601 6.47 -3.33 -26.03
C LEU A 601 6.51 -2.09 -26.93
N SER A 602 7.59 -1.29 -26.84
CA SER A 602 7.87 -0.16 -27.74
C SER A 602 7.79 -0.52 -29.22
N GLN A 603 8.09 -1.78 -29.56
CA GLN A 603 7.97 -2.26 -30.93
C GLN A 603 6.52 -2.23 -31.43
N LEU A 604 5.52 -2.43 -30.57
CA LEU A 604 4.11 -2.37 -30.99
C LEU A 604 3.75 -1.00 -31.60
N VAL A 605 4.32 0.08 -31.02
CA VAL A 605 4.16 1.45 -31.53
C VAL A 605 5.01 1.63 -32.79
N LEU A 606 6.27 1.21 -32.77
CA LEU A 606 7.16 1.38 -33.93
C LEU A 606 6.63 0.69 -35.20
N HIS A 607 5.97 -0.47 -35.06
CA HIS A 607 5.35 -1.17 -36.19
C HIS A 607 4.23 -0.39 -36.87
N SER A 608 3.62 0.61 -36.22
CA SER A 608 2.62 1.48 -36.84
C SER A 608 3.22 2.74 -37.48
N MET A 609 4.51 3.02 -37.28
CA MET A 609 5.17 4.25 -37.77
C MET A 609 5.85 4.07 -39.12
N ASP A 610 6.28 5.16 -39.75
CA ASP A 610 7.04 5.13 -41.01
C ASP A 610 8.44 4.54 -40.84
N LYS A 611 8.98 3.96 -41.93
CA LYS A 611 10.31 3.31 -41.94
C LYS A 611 11.45 4.21 -41.44
N LYS A 612 11.37 5.53 -41.66
CA LYS A 612 12.39 6.49 -41.20
C LYS A 612 12.39 6.58 -39.66
N ILE A 613 11.23 6.70 -39.04
CA ILE A 613 11.08 6.80 -37.59
C ILE A 613 11.40 5.45 -36.92
N ARG A 614 11.00 4.33 -37.54
CA ARG A 614 11.40 2.99 -37.07
C ARG A 614 12.91 2.82 -36.91
N LYS A 615 13.72 3.42 -37.79
CA LYS A 615 15.19 3.39 -37.70
C LYS A 615 15.74 4.24 -36.55
N LEU A 616 15.08 5.35 -36.23
CA LEU A 616 15.43 6.21 -35.09
C LEU A 616 14.99 5.61 -33.74
N GLY A 617 14.03 4.68 -33.78
CA GLY A 617 13.55 3.97 -32.59
C GLY A 617 12.90 4.92 -31.59
N ARG A 618 13.10 4.65 -30.29
CA ARG A 618 12.52 5.40 -29.18
C ARG A 618 13.09 6.82 -28.98
N HIS A 619 14.16 7.18 -29.70
CA HIS A 619 14.84 8.45 -29.52
C HIS A 619 14.19 9.61 -30.28
N SER A 620 13.19 9.33 -31.12
CA SER A 620 12.50 10.36 -31.90
C SER A 620 11.40 11.05 -31.08
N PRO A 621 11.25 12.39 -31.15
CA PRO A 621 10.14 13.10 -30.53
C PRO A 621 8.76 12.60 -30.97
N GLU A 622 8.65 12.22 -32.25
CA GLU A 622 7.42 11.69 -32.86
C GLU A 622 7.02 10.36 -32.23
N TYR A 623 7.99 9.53 -31.81
CA TYR A 623 7.71 8.27 -31.12
C TYR A 623 7.00 8.53 -29.79
N TYR A 624 7.43 9.51 -28.98
CA TYR A 624 6.80 9.78 -27.69
C TYR A 624 5.34 10.21 -27.82
N GLN A 625 5.05 11.08 -28.79
CA GLN A 625 3.67 11.48 -29.08
C GLN A 625 2.84 10.28 -29.57
N GLN A 626 3.42 9.45 -30.44
CA GLN A 626 2.74 8.30 -30.99
C GLN A 626 2.50 7.20 -29.95
N GLU A 627 3.42 7.02 -29.00
CA GLU A 627 3.26 6.11 -27.86
C GLU A 627 2.08 6.56 -26.98
N TYR A 628 1.97 7.86 -26.69
CA TYR A 628 0.84 8.40 -25.94
C TYR A 628 -0.50 8.10 -26.64
N PHE A 629 -0.59 8.38 -27.94
CA PHE A 629 -1.80 8.10 -28.72
C PHE A 629 -2.11 6.61 -28.87
N TYR A 630 -1.09 5.77 -28.97
CA TYR A 630 -1.24 4.33 -29.00
C TYR A 630 -1.81 3.83 -27.66
N LYS A 631 -1.23 4.25 -26.54
CA LYS A 631 -1.68 3.92 -25.18
C LYS A 631 -3.14 4.30 -24.97
N GLU A 632 -3.50 5.53 -25.33
CA GLU A 632 -4.86 6.04 -25.18
C GLU A 632 -5.86 5.22 -25.99
N ALA A 633 -5.58 4.98 -27.28
CA ALA A 633 -6.49 4.23 -28.15
C ALA A 633 -6.63 2.76 -27.73
N MET A 634 -5.51 2.06 -27.56
CA MET A 634 -5.51 0.64 -27.17
C MET A 634 -6.10 0.44 -25.77
N GLY A 635 -5.76 1.30 -24.82
CA GLY A 635 -6.30 1.27 -23.46
C GLY A 635 -7.82 1.49 -23.44
N ASN A 636 -8.32 2.48 -24.18
CA ASN A 636 -9.76 2.73 -24.27
C ASN A 636 -10.51 1.57 -24.92
N THR A 637 -10.01 1.04 -26.03
CA THR A 637 -10.62 -0.11 -26.70
C THR A 637 -10.62 -1.35 -25.81
N PHE A 638 -9.50 -1.63 -25.14
CA PHE A 638 -9.41 -2.76 -24.21
C PHE A 638 -10.41 -2.62 -23.06
N TYR A 639 -10.51 -1.44 -22.45
CA TYR A 639 -11.46 -1.17 -21.37
C TYR A 639 -12.91 -1.46 -21.78
N SER A 640 -13.35 -0.93 -22.93
CA SER A 640 -14.71 -1.15 -23.45
C SER A 640 -15.01 -2.63 -23.72
N LEU A 641 -14.01 -3.39 -24.20
CA LEU A 641 -14.17 -4.83 -24.40
C LEU A 641 -14.31 -5.57 -23.07
N VAL A 642 -13.49 -5.24 -22.06
CA VAL A 642 -13.60 -5.85 -20.73
C VAL A 642 -14.94 -5.52 -20.07
N GLU A 643 -15.39 -4.27 -20.18
CA GLU A 643 -16.69 -3.84 -19.65
C GLU A 643 -17.83 -4.66 -20.27
N THR A 644 -17.79 -4.86 -21.60
CA THR A 644 -18.75 -5.70 -22.31
C THR A 644 -18.74 -7.14 -21.79
N VAL A 645 -17.55 -7.73 -21.59
CA VAL A 645 -17.40 -9.09 -21.05
C VAL A 645 -17.97 -9.21 -19.63
N LEU A 646 -17.71 -8.22 -18.77
CA LEU A 646 -18.20 -8.23 -17.39
C LEU A 646 -19.73 -8.08 -17.31
N LEU A 647 -20.31 -7.22 -18.14
CA LEU A 647 -21.76 -7.05 -18.23
C LEU A 647 -22.44 -8.33 -18.73
N ASN A 648 -21.89 -8.97 -19.76
CA ASN A 648 -22.39 -10.23 -20.28
C ASN A 648 -22.31 -11.35 -19.23
N ALA A 649 -21.25 -11.36 -18.42
CA ALA A 649 -21.07 -12.30 -17.33
C ALA A 649 -21.81 -11.91 -16.03
N ARG A 650 -22.62 -10.83 -16.05
CA ARG A 650 -23.38 -10.30 -14.90
C ARG A 650 -22.52 -9.91 -13.70
N TYR A 651 -21.27 -9.57 -13.93
CA TYR A 651 -20.37 -9.06 -12.88
C TYR A 651 -20.49 -7.55 -12.67
N GLY A 652 -21.33 -6.86 -13.47
CA GLY A 652 -21.52 -5.40 -13.41
C GLY A 652 -20.37 -4.61 -14.07
N HIS A 653 -20.50 -3.28 -14.11
CA HIS A 653 -19.50 -2.36 -14.66
C HIS A 653 -18.17 -2.40 -13.89
N LEU A 654 -17.07 -2.01 -14.55
CA LEU A 654 -15.77 -1.78 -13.91
C LEU A 654 -15.81 -0.62 -12.92
#